data_AF-A0A4U5NTX6-F1
#
_entry.id   AF-A0A4U5NTX6-F1
#
_cell.length_a   1.000
_cell.length_b   1.000
_cell.length_c   1.000
_cell.angle_alpha   90.00
_cell.angle_beta   90.00
_cell.angle_gamma   90.00
#
_symmetry.space_group_name_H-M   'P 1'
#
loop_
_entity.id
_entity.type
_entity.pdbx_description
1 polymer ?
#
loop_
_entity_poly.entity_id
_entity_poly.type
_entity_poly.pdbx_seq_one_letter_code
_entity_poly.pdbx_strand_id
1 'polypeptide(L)'
;MLPNRAPQGNELQRNRKVELQVNGYRMRINESKVYMHEIKMEVAFNTLKGLRNVDLLARPANDVIRQKRRRLIWSIFHATRIKHPQQFLYNEYEYVYDCGGALFALHQIGDGNRIEFVMKMADFPEEAKGQLHRAEHVILRLAFTRILDLRQSNLYDGGEAGEQRCRFVQQFLDILTSQYVLGSDQHLVFQNSRYSADPREDIEAHLSKVIKKGASKTINIVGDQKNQEALLFVEPRRSPFMADKKVLDIVEEVRRELGGRSSNAQLKKKLEDLLKGIVVETIHQKDAVQFPVKGFSAEPAGVLSFTMDAGESTTVADYFKRRYHLHVDRDMLCVVCERRQQKFYFPCEVLVVLPGQRVHCSRQTPKLVEQLIKESQQLPSRMKEEVNHEREVYVHELNQQLKAFNVTVDTELCTAVGKVLPPPVIQYEQRTVSADVDRSGQKITGRQWKVSGQRFVRPAPTPEKWVLCVFENALESESTRTFARAYVNAARSHGLILGEPIIERLQEVNQSTIYARGQAYKSNDVKFILFIFGGDRKNFERDIMKESETLFNYTTQAVNTKTAMKAISDRGAFMVLDNLVMKTNLKLGGINHELANAQDFPQGYLEKVLFKAGRVFIGLDLQSPGMLGGADEFTLDPTVVGMTFTLGSPADMRGTYWYQPAKKKYISRLKDAIEDVLMVYQESVGSLPNDIVIYRAGVSEGDILMVVSEEIPAIKDYLTTLDNPDGCPYTSPHRDGCAEEFHHAPHAAGGPPNRTSPRRERRTRNLSFDEYR
;
A
#
# COMPACT_ATOMS: atom_id res chain seq x y z
N MET A 1 22.84 4.80 17.76
CA MET A 1 21.70 4.32 18.59
C MET A 1 20.57 5.33 18.47
N LEU A 2 19.32 4.87 18.45
CA LEU A 2 18.16 5.76 18.57
C LEU A 2 18.17 6.42 19.95
N PRO A 3 17.80 7.71 20.06
CA PRO A 3 17.77 8.38 21.36
C PRO A 3 16.67 7.79 22.25
N ASN A 4 16.95 7.74 23.56
CA ASN A 4 15.92 7.41 24.54
C ASN A 4 14.80 8.45 24.50
N ARG A 5 13.58 8.03 24.83
CA ARG A 5 12.44 8.95 24.96
C ARG A 5 12.78 10.04 25.98
N ALA A 6 12.73 11.30 25.56
CA ALA A 6 12.95 12.43 26.45
C ALA A 6 11.93 12.42 27.62
N PRO A 7 12.30 12.90 28.82
CA PRO A 7 11.39 13.01 29.95
C PRO A 7 10.15 13.83 29.57
N GLN A 8 8.98 13.49 30.13
CA GLN A 8 7.75 14.28 29.99
C GLN A 8 7.88 15.61 30.75
N GLY A 9 8.65 16.56 30.21
CA GLY A 9 9.02 17.81 30.91
C GLY A 9 8.53 19.10 30.27
N ASN A 10 8.39 19.16 28.94
CA ASN A 10 8.02 20.38 28.20
C ASN A 10 6.58 20.34 27.69
N GLU A 11 5.63 20.09 28.59
CA GLU A 11 4.23 19.99 28.19
C GLU A 11 3.58 21.38 28.09
N LEU A 12 2.81 21.61 27.02
CA LEU A 12 1.81 22.68 27.00
C LEU A 12 0.87 22.46 28.20
N GLN A 13 1.02 23.29 29.25
CA GLN A 13 0.44 23.05 30.58
C GLN A 13 -1.11 23.01 30.61
N ARG A 14 -1.80 23.36 29.51
CA ARG A 14 -3.26 23.46 29.42
C ARG A 14 -3.88 22.56 28.35
N ASN A 15 -3.39 21.34 28.19
CA ASN A 15 -4.02 20.40 27.25
C ASN A 15 -5.21 19.67 27.88
N ARG A 16 -6.36 19.71 27.22
CA ARG A 16 -7.52 18.88 27.59
C ARG A 16 -7.13 17.41 27.44
N LYS A 17 -7.28 16.63 28.51
CA LYS A 17 -7.11 15.17 28.50
C LYS A 17 -8.39 14.50 28.01
N VAL A 18 -8.24 13.43 27.24
CA VAL A 18 -9.36 12.62 26.75
C VAL A 18 -8.97 11.15 26.91
N GLU A 19 -9.88 10.35 27.45
CA GLU A 19 -9.71 8.91 27.49
C GLU A 19 -10.00 8.33 26.10
N LEU A 20 -9.09 7.50 25.61
CA LEU A 20 -9.12 6.85 24.32
C LEU A 20 -9.16 5.34 24.52
N GLN A 21 -9.87 4.64 23.65
CA GLN A 21 -9.73 3.20 23.51
C GLN A 21 -8.86 2.93 22.28
N VAL A 22 -7.87 2.06 22.44
CA VAL A 22 -7.05 1.57 21.31
C VAL A 22 -7.56 0.20 20.89
N ASN A 23 -7.45 -0.15 19.61
CA ASN A 23 -7.82 -1.45 19.04
C ASN A 23 -6.84 -2.59 19.44
N GLY A 24 -6.32 -2.53 20.66
CA GLY A 24 -5.37 -3.46 21.23
C GLY A 24 -5.91 -4.07 22.52
N TYR A 25 -5.69 -5.37 22.68
CA TYR A 25 -6.08 -6.14 23.87
C TYR A 25 -4.84 -6.58 24.62
N ARG A 26 -4.83 -6.41 25.94
CA ARG A 26 -3.72 -6.86 26.78
C ARG A 26 -3.62 -8.38 26.76
N MET A 27 -2.40 -8.88 26.59
CA MET A 27 -2.08 -10.30 26.74
C MET A 27 -1.40 -10.53 28.09
N ARG A 28 -1.96 -11.43 28.90
CA ARG A 28 -1.34 -11.90 30.14
C ARG A 28 -0.63 -13.20 29.86
N ILE A 29 0.68 -13.20 30.05
CA ILE A 29 1.56 -14.32 29.76
C ILE A 29 2.06 -14.83 31.10
N ASN A 30 1.55 -15.97 31.53
CA ASN A 30 1.95 -16.59 32.80
C ASN A 30 2.96 -17.73 32.58
N GLU A 31 3.22 -18.09 31.33
CA GLU A 31 4.31 -18.99 30.97
C GLU A 31 5.65 -18.27 31.06
N SER A 32 6.66 -18.99 31.55
CA SER A 32 8.00 -18.48 31.77
C SER A 32 8.91 -18.66 30.54
N LYS A 33 8.75 -19.76 29.79
CA LYS A 33 9.61 -20.07 28.67
C LYS A 33 8.92 -20.93 27.61
N VAL A 34 9.36 -20.79 26.36
CA VAL A 34 8.95 -21.65 25.24
C VAL A 34 10.15 -22.04 24.38
N TYR A 35 10.09 -23.22 23.76
CA TYR A 35 11.17 -23.79 22.96
C TYR A 35 10.88 -23.61 21.48
N MET A 36 11.75 -22.88 20.78
CA MET A 36 11.64 -22.61 19.35
C MET A 36 12.42 -23.65 18.55
N HIS A 37 11.78 -24.16 17.50
CA HIS A 37 12.33 -25.13 16.56
C HIS A 37 12.09 -24.68 15.12
N GLU A 38 13.04 -24.97 14.24
CA GLU A 38 12.89 -24.81 12.79
C GLU A 38 12.32 -26.11 12.19
N ILE A 39 11.26 -26.01 11.38
CA ILE A 39 10.71 -27.12 10.60
C ILE A 39 11.15 -27.01 9.14
N LYS A 40 11.54 -28.14 8.53
CA LYS A 40 11.60 -28.31 7.08
C LYS A 40 10.76 -29.51 6.64
N MET A 41 10.02 -29.38 5.54
CA MET A 41 9.20 -30.46 5.00
C MET A 41 9.47 -30.64 3.50
N GLU A 42 9.78 -31.88 3.11
CA GLU A 42 10.02 -32.26 1.72
C GLU A 42 9.16 -33.45 1.33
N VAL A 43 8.69 -33.47 0.08
CA VAL A 43 8.05 -34.66 -0.52
C VAL A 43 8.99 -35.29 -1.51
N ALA A 44 9.22 -36.59 -1.37
CA ALA A 44 10.04 -37.37 -2.28
C ALA A 44 9.16 -38.00 -3.38
N PHE A 45 9.53 -37.78 -4.63
CA PHE A 45 8.88 -38.37 -5.80
C PHE A 45 9.85 -39.25 -6.57
N ASN A 46 9.40 -40.44 -6.97
CA ASN A 46 10.13 -41.25 -7.94
C ASN A 46 10.00 -40.66 -9.34
N THR A 47 11.14 -40.32 -9.93
CA THR A 47 11.22 -39.84 -11.31
C THR A 47 12.10 -40.76 -12.15
N LEU A 48 12.01 -40.64 -13.47
CA LEU A 48 12.88 -41.38 -14.40
C LEU A 48 14.38 -41.08 -14.18
N LYS A 49 14.73 -39.99 -13.47
CA LYS A 49 16.10 -39.59 -13.15
C LYS A 49 16.49 -39.90 -11.68
N GLY A 50 15.69 -40.68 -10.97
CA GLY A 50 15.86 -40.99 -9.54
C GLY A 50 14.91 -40.21 -8.62
N LEU A 51 15.18 -40.27 -7.33
CA LEU A 51 14.37 -39.61 -6.29
C LEU A 51 14.53 -38.09 -6.35
N ARG A 52 13.42 -37.36 -6.43
CA ARG A 52 13.41 -35.89 -6.40
C ARG A 52 12.65 -35.40 -5.18
N ASN A 53 13.32 -34.60 -4.35
CA ASN A 53 12.70 -33.93 -3.22
C ASN A 53 12.15 -32.56 -3.63
N VAL A 54 10.95 -32.24 -3.17
CA VAL A 54 10.30 -30.95 -3.38
C VAL A 54 9.99 -30.33 -2.03
N ASP A 55 10.53 -29.14 -1.78
CA ASP A 55 10.25 -28.35 -0.58
C ASP A 55 8.77 -27.92 -0.55
N LEU A 56 8.06 -28.35 0.50
CA LEU A 56 6.66 -27.99 0.74
C LEU A 56 6.51 -26.59 1.32
N LEU A 57 7.51 -26.07 2.03
CA LEU A 57 7.40 -24.79 2.73
C LEU A 57 7.69 -23.59 1.81
N ALA A 58 8.21 -23.84 0.61
CA ALA A 58 8.35 -22.84 -0.42
C ALA A 58 7.02 -22.11 -0.68
N ARG A 59 7.05 -20.79 -0.86
CA ARG A 59 5.81 -19.99 -1.05
C ARG A 59 5.24 -20.20 -2.47
N PRO A 60 3.99 -20.71 -2.61
CA PRO A 60 3.38 -20.83 -3.93
C PRO A 60 3.02 -19.48 -4.53
N ALA A 61 3.06 -19.38 -5.86
CA ALA A 61 2.72 -18.16 -6.58
C ALA A 61 1.20 -17.85 -6.61
N ASN A 62 0.33 -18.87 -6.50
CA ASN A 62 -1.13 -18.68 -6.58
C ASN A 62 -1.81 -18.98 -5.23
N ASP A 63 -2.79 -18.15 -4.89
CA ASP A 63 -3.57 -18.20 -3.65
C ASP A 63 -4.27 -19.55 -3.40
N VAL A 64 -4.82 -20.21 -4.43
CA VAL A 64 -5.47 -21.54 -4.27
C VAL A 64 -4.48 -22.57 -3.77
N ILE A 65 -3.31 -22.64 -4.41
CA ILE A 65 -2.25 -23.59 -4.06
C ILE A 65 -1.75 -23.29 -2.65
N ARG A 66 -1.64 -22.00 -2.29
CA ARG A 66 -1.27 -21.57 -0.95
C ARG A 66 -2.23 -22.09 0.12
N GLN A 67 -3.54 -22.00 -0.09
CA GLN A 67 -4.52 -22.51 0.87
C GLN A 67 -4.50 -24.05 0.98
N LYS A 68 -4.37 -24.76 -0.14
CA LYS A 68 -4.29 -26.24 -0.15
C LYS A 68 -3.03 -26.75 0.53
N ARG A 69 -1.89 -26.11 0.23
CA ARG A 69 -0.58 -26.43 0.82
C ARG A 69 -0.55 -26.19 2.33
N ARG A 70 -1.14 -25.09 2.81
CA ARG A 70 -1.30 -24.82 4.25
C ARG A 70 -1.95 -26.01 4.97
N ARG A 71 -3.08 -26.49 4.44
CA ARG A 71 -3.79 -27.67 4.97
C ARG A 71 -2.95 -28.93 4.92
N LEU A 72 -2.31 -29.19 3.78
CA LEU A 72 -1.45 -30.36 3.63
C LEU A 72 -0.31 -30.36 4.67
N ILE A 73 0.38 -29.24 4.82
CA ILE A 73 1.47 -29.05 5.80
C ILE A 73 0.96 -29.28 7.22
N TRP A 74 -0.21 -28.73 7.56
CA TRP A 74 -0.85 -28.94 8.86
C TRP A 74 -1.14 -30.43 9.10
N SER A 75 -1.77 -31.11 8.15
CA SER A 75 -2.06 -32.55 8.23
C SER A 75 -0.79 -33.40 8.33
N ILE A 76 0.29 -33.03 7.63
CA ILE A 76 1.58 -33.72 7.72
C ILE A 76 2.16 -33.58 9.14
N PHE A 77 2.14 -32.38 9.71
CA PHE A 77 2.63 -32.14 11.06
C PHE A 77 1.85 -32.96 12.09
N HIS A 78 0.51 -32.95 12.03
CA HIS A 78 -0.34 -33.74 12.91
C HIS A 78 -0.08 -35.24 12.79
N ALA A 79 -0.02 -35.78 11.57
CA ALA A 79 0.25 -37.20 11.35
C ALA A 79 1.64 -37.60 11.89
N THR A 80 2.66 -36.75 11.67
CA THR A 80 4.02 -36.99 12.19
C THR A 80 4.03 -37.04 13.71
N ARG A 81 3.34 -36.10 14.37
CA ARG A 81 3.23 -36.04 15.83
C ARG A 81 2.62 -37.34 16.39
N ILE A 82 1.49 -37.76 15.81
CA ILE A 82 0.76 -38.96 16.24
C ILE A 82 1.60 -40.24 16.07
N LYS A 83 2.36 -40.33 14.97
CA LYS A 83 3.20 -41.50 14.68
C LYS A 83 4.43 -41.60 15.59
N HIS A 84 4.92 -40.48 16.11
CA HIS A 84 6.17 -40.41 16.88
C HIS A 84 5.97 -39.91 18.33
N PRO A 85 5.16 -40.59 19.16
CA PRO A 85 4.81 -40.13 20.52
C PRO A 85 5.99 -40.15 21.51
N GLN A 86 7.12 -40.78 21.16
CA GLN A 86 8.33 -40.72 21.98
C GLN A 86 9.08 -39.38 21.84
N GLN A 87 8.91 -38.71 20.70
CA GLN A 87 9.54 -37.41 20.43
C GLN A 87 8.56 -36.26 20.71
N PHE A 88 7.28 -36.48 20.44
CA PHE A 88 6.21 -35.55 20.72
C PHE A 88 5.35 -36.06 21.88
N LEU A 89 5.23 -35.27 22.94
CA LEU A 89 4.34 -35.54 24.06
C LEU A 89 2.88 -35.69 23.59
N TYR A 90 2.08 -36.38 24.40
CA TYR A 90 0.71 -36.77 24.04
C TYR A 90 -0.22 -35.58 23.81
N ASN A 91 -0.07 -34.52 24.60
CA ASN A 91 -0.92 -33.34 24.53
C ASN A 91 -0.62 -32.51 23.29
N GLU A 92 -1.58 -32.46 22.36
CA GLU A 92 -1.40 -31.79 21.07
C GLU A 92 -1.35 -30.27 21.17
N TYR A 93 -1.86 -29.71 22.27
CA TYR A 93 -1.94 -28.27 22.48
C TYR A 93 -0.63 -27.65 22.99
N GLU A 94 0.39 -28.47 23.23
CA GLU A 94 1.72 -28.02 23.63
C GLU A 94 2.58 -27.55 22.45
N TYR A 95 2.00 -27.54 21.24
CA TYR A 95 2.66 -27.20 19.99
C TYR A 95 1.94 -26.06 19.28
N VAL A 96 2.72 -25.09 18.80
CA VAL A 96 2.24 -23.91 18.08
C VAL A 96 3.01 -23.81 16.78
N TYR A 97 2.32 -24.04 15.67
CA TYR A 97 2.94 -24.14 14.34
C TYR A 97 2.41 -23.08 13.37
N ASP A 98 3.29 -22.48 12.56
CA ASP A 98 2.94 -21.42 11.60
C ASP A 98 2.52 -21.92 10.21
N CYS A 99 2.45 -23.25 9.99
CA CYS A 99 2.37 -23.87 8.66
C CYS A 99 3.51 -23.44 7.72
N GLY A 100 4.65 -23.06 8.29
CA GLY A 100 5.85 -22.61 7.63
C GLY A 100 7.07 -23.24 8.30
N GLY A 101 8.05 -22.41 8.63
CA GLY A 101 9.33 -22.85 9.16
C GLY A 101 9.44 -22.81 10.68
N ALA A 102 8.44 -22.28 11.41
CA ALA A 102 8.57 -22.00 12.84
C ALA A 102 7.61 -22.83 13.68
N LEU A 103 8.16 -23.58 14.64
CA LEU A 103 7.43 -24.35 15.63
C LEU A 103 7.83 -23.94 17.04
N PHE A 104 6.85 -23.69 17.89
CA PHE A 104 7.04 -23.44 19.31
C PHE A 104 6.44 -24.59 20.11
N ALA A 105 7.11 -24.96 21.19
CA ALA A 105 6.66 -26.01 22.09
C ALA A 105 6.91 -25.65 23.56
N LEU A 106 6.12 -26.22 24.47
CA LEU A 106 6.36 -26.10 25.92
C LEU A 106 7.62 -26.84 26.39
N HIS A 107 8.00 -27.87 25.64
CA HIS A 107 9.16 -28.71 25.91
C HIS A 107 10.06 -28.80 24.67
N GLN A 108 11.36 -29.00 24.89
CA GLN A 108 12.28 -29.28 23.80
C GLN A 108 11.90 -30.59 23.12
N ILE A 109 11.84 -30.58 21.79
CA ILE A 109 11.56 -31.78 21.00
C ILE A 109 12.91 -32.45 20.69
N GLY A 110 13.06 -33.69 21.16
CA GLY A 110 14.29 -34.47 21.12
C GLY A 110 15.46 -33.89 21.90
N ASP A 111 16.66 -34.38 21.60
CA ASP A 111 17.89 -34.18 22.39
C ASP A 111 18.68 -32.90 22.05
N GLY A 112 18.17 -32.08 21.12
CA GLY A 112 18.82 -30.85 20.66
C GLY A 112 19.58 -31.02 19.33
N ASN A 113 19.72 -32.24 18.82
CA ASN A 113 20.22 -32.51 17.47
C ASN A 113 19.10 -32.35 16.43
N ARG A 114 19.50 -32.36 15.15
CA ARG A 114 18.53 -32.42 14.05
C ARG A 114 17.85 -33.79 14.04
N ILE A 115 16.52 -33.78 14.06
CA ILE A 115 15.70 -35.00 14.00
C ILE A 115 15.05 -35.06 12.62
N GLU A 116 15.03 -36.25 12.03
CA GLU A 116 14.39 -36.52 10.76
C GLU A 116 13.29 -37.58 10.93
N PHE A 117 12.11 -37.28 10.41
CA PHE A 117 10.96 -38.18 10.39
C PHE A 117 10.61 -38.51 8.94
N VAL A 118 10.64 -39.81 8.60
CA VAL A 118 10.26 -40.31 7.28
C VAL A 118 8.87 -40.95 7.37
N MET A 119 7.91 -40.30 6.72
CA MET A 119 6.49 -40.64 6.74
C MET A 119 6.07 -41.29 5.41
N LYS A 120 5.52 -42.50 5.46
CA LYS A 120 4.99 -43.21 4.30
C LYS A 120 3.57 -42.73 4.00
N MET A 121 3.11 -42.95 2.77
CA MET A 121 1.77 -42.54 2.35
C MET A 121 0.65 -43.13 3.23
N ALA A 122 0.85 -44.34 3.77
CA ALA A 122 -0.11 -44.99 4.66
C ALA A 122 -0.33 -44.27 5.99
N ASP A 123 0.61 -43.41 6.41
CA ASP A 123 0.54 -42.69 7.69
C ASP A 123 -0.36 -41.45 7.63
N PHE A 124 -0.82 -41.04 6.45
CA PHE A 124 -1.58 -39.82 6.24
C PHE A 124 -3.09 -40.09 6.08
N PRO A 125 -3.96 -39.12 6.42
CA PRO A 125 -5.38 -39.19 6.10
C PRO A 125 -5.63 -39.14 4.58
N GLU A 126 -6.78 -39.65 4.13
CA GLU A 126 -7.13 -39.74 2.69
C GLU A 126 -7.08 -38.39 1.96
N GLU A 127 -7.49 -37.30 2.61
CA GLU A 127 -7.41 -35.96 2.02
C GLU A 127 -5.97 -35.53 1.69
N ALA A 128 -5.02 -35.82 2.59
CA ALA A 128 -3.61 -35.53 2.37
C ALA A 128 -3.00 -36.45 1.31
N LYS A 129 -3.41 -37.74 1.29
CA LYS A 129 -2.98 -38.71 0.26
C LYS A 129 -3.37 -38.25 -1.16
N GLY A 130 -4.55 -37.67 -1.34
CA GLY A 130 -4.97 -37.12 -2.63
C GLY A 130 -4.04 -36.02 -3.16
N GLN A 131 -3.56 -35.14 -2.28
CA GLN A 131 -2.60 -34.08 -2.64
C GLN A 131 -1.16 -34.60 -2.82
N LEU A 132 -0.80 -35.66 -2.10
CA LEU A 132 0.50 -36.35 -2.18
C LEU A 132 0.51 -37.50 -3.20
N HIS A 133 -0.45 -37.53 -4.14
CA HIS A 133 -0.53 -38.60 -5.14
C HIS A 133 0.82 -38.76 -5.85
N ARG A 134 1.28 -40.02 -5.97
CA ARG A 134 2.59 -40.40 -6.57
C ARG A 134 3.82 -40.03 -5.74
N ALA A 135 3.68 -39.47 -4.54
CA ALA A 135 4.77 -39.36 -3.60
C ALA A 135 5.17 -40.73 -3.07
N GLU A 136 6.47 -40.94 -2.85
CA GLU A 136 6.97 -42.14 -2.20
C GLU A 136 6.86 -42.02 -0.68
N HIS A 137 7.38 -40.91 -0.14
CA HIS A 137 7.35 -40.59 1.29
C HIS A 137 7.48 -39.07 1.48
N VAL A 138 7.19 -38.61 2.69
CA VAL A 138 7.39 -37.22 3.14
C VAL A 138 8.47 -37.23 4.22
N ILE A 139 9.36 -36.25 4.17
CA ILE A 139 10.42 -36.05 5.15
C ILE A 139 10.13 -34.78 5.92
N LEU A 140 10.03 -34.88 7.25
CA LEU A 140 9.94 -33.75 8.16
C LEU A 140 11.23 -33.67 8.98
N ARG A 141 11.89 -32.53 8.97
CA ARG A 141 13.10 -32.27 9.77
C ARG A 141 12.84 -31.22 10.82
N LEU A 142 13.26 -31.47 12.04
CA LEU A 142 13.22 -30.53 13.15
C LEU A 142 14.63 -30.19 13.61
N ALA A 143 14.86 -28.91 13.93
CA ALA A 143 16.08 -28.45 14.55
C ALA A 143 15.74 -27.52 15.73
N PHE A 144 16.24 -27.84 16.93
CA PHE A 144 16.15 -26.92 18.06
C PHE A 144 16.91 -25.63 17.74
N THR A 145 16.29 -24.48 18.03
CA THR A 145 16.87 -23.17 17.75
C THR A 145 17.25 -22.42 19.02
N ARG A 146 16.29 -22.22 19.93
CA ARG A 146 16.50 -21.45 21.17
C ARG A 146 15.35 -21.61 22.16
N ILE A 147 15.61 -21.19 23.40
CA ILE A 147 14.59 -20.96 24.42
C ILE A 147 14.22 -19.47 24.38
N LEU A 148 12.92 -19.16 24.35
CA LEU A 148 12.42 -17.81 24.53
C LEU A 148 11.99 -17.61 25.98
N ASP A 149 12.47 -16.54 26.60
CA ASP A 149 12.03 -16.09 27.91
C ASP A 149 10.80 -15.18 27.74
N LEU A 150 9.71 -15.54 28.40
CA LEU A 150 8.42 -14.86 28.29
C LEU A 150 8.07 -13.98 29.50
N ARG A 151 8.97 -13.91 30.49
CA ARG A 151 8.75 -13.08 31.69
C ARG A 151 8.61 -11.61 31.28
N GLN A 152 7.59 -10.93 31.81
CA GLN A 152 7.25 -9.54 31.43
C GLN A 152 8.43 -8.57 31.56
N SER A 153 9.29 -8.73 32.58
CA SER A 153 10.48 -7.89 32.78
C SER A 153 11.54 -8.03 31.67
N ASN A 154 11.44 -9.07 30.83
CA ASN A 154 12.46 -9.49 29.88
C ASN A 154 11.96 -9.50 28.42
N LEU A 155 10.76 -8.96 28.15
CA LEU A 155 10.18 -8.91 26.80
C LEU A 155 11.05 -8.07 25.85
N TYR A 156 11.69 -7.03 26.37
CA TYR A 156 12.64 -6.16 25.69
C TYR A 156 13.68 -5.60 26.68
N ASP A 157 14.96 -5.89 26.48
CA ASP A 157 16.06 -5.42 27.34
C ASP A 157 16.93 -4.33 26.69
N GLY A 158 16.51 -3.76 25.56
CA GLY A 158 17.26 -2.75 24.82
C GLY A 158 18.35 -3.33 23.92
N GLY A 159 18.78 -2.54 22.94
CA GLY A 159 19.82 -2.94 21.98
C GLY A 159 19.36 -4.02 20.97
N GLU A 160 20.29 -4.44 20.12
CA GLU A 160 19.99 -5.35 19.00
C GLU A 160 19.53 -6.74 19.44
N ALA A 161 20.17 -7.30 20.48
CA ALA A 161 19.78 -8.60 21.04
C ALA A 161 18.37 -8.58 21.66
N GLY A 162 18.00 -7.47 22.32
CA GLY A 162 16.68 -7.26 22.89
C GLY A 162 15.60 -7.08 21.83
N GLU A 163 15.89 -6.33 20.76
CA GLU A 163 15.00 -6.25 19.60
C GLU A 163 14.76 -7.61 18.95
N GLN A 164 15.82 -8.41 18.79
CA GLN A 164 15.70 -9.74 18.21
C GLN A 164 14.83 -10.65 19.09
N ARG A 165 15.01 -10.62 20.41
CA ARG A 165 14.18 -11.38 21.36
C ARG A 165 12.72 -10.94 21.28
N CYS A 166 12.46 -9.62 21.33
CA CYS A 166 11.14 -9.04 21.20
C CYS A 166 10.43 -9.55 19.93
N ARG A 167 11.10 -9.55 18.77
CA ARG A 167 10.55 -10.08 17.51
C ARG A 167 10.15 -11.55 17.59
N PHE A 168 10.96 -12.40 18.24
CA PHE A 168 10.62 -13.81 18.40
C PHE A 168 9.43 -14.02 19.34
N VAL A 169 9.32 -13.22 20.40
CA VAL A 169 8.15 -13.25 21.31
C VAL A 169 6.90 -12.78 20.58
N GLN A 170 6.97 -11.69 19.82
CA GLN A 170 5.86 -11.22 18.97
C GLN A 170 5.44 -12.30 17.97
N GLN A 171 6.41 -12.96 17.31
CA GLN A 171 6.16 -14.05 16.38
C GLN A 171 5.44 -15.22 17.06
N PHE A 172 5.94 -15.67 18.23
CA PHE A 172 5.31 -16.73 19.01
C PHE A 172 3.85 -16.40 19.35
N LEU A 173 3.59 -15.22 19.92
CA LEU A 173 2.26 -14.79 20.33
C LEU A 173 1.30 -14.61 19.14
N ASP A 174 1.80 -14.15 17.99
CA ASP A 174 1.04 -14.05 16.75
C ASP A 174 0.61 -15.43 16.23
N ILE A 175 1.52 -16.40 16.23
CA ILE A 175 1.23 -17.77 15.77
C ILE A 175 0.30 -18.48 16.77
N LEU A 176 0.52 -18.29 18.08
CA LEU A 176 -0.31 -18.87 19.15
C LEU A 176 -1.78 -18.43 19.02
N THR A 177 -2.01 -17.14 18.81
CA THR A 177 -3.36 -16.59 18.59
C THR A 177 -3.89 -16.89 17.18
N SER A 178 -3.15 -17.61 16.32
CA SER A 178 -3.56 -17.99 14.96
C SER A 178 -3.91 -19.48 14.83
N GLN A 179 -3.66 -20.31 15.84
CA GLN A 179 -3.74 -21.78 15.70
C GLN A 179 -5.12 -22.25 15.23
N TYR A 180 -6.19 -21.73 15.81
CA TYR A 180 -7.57 -22.03 15.37
C TYR A 180 -7.80 -21.64 13.90
N VAL A 181 -7.38 -20.43 13.52
CA VAL A 181 -7.57 -19.90 12.17
C VAL A 181 -6.76 -20.67 11.12
N LEU A 182 -5.55 -21.10 11.46
CA LEU A 182 -4.67 -21.89 10.59
C LEU A 182 -5.23 -23.30 10.32
N GLY A 183 -5.78 -23.93 11.36
CA GLY A 183 -6.37 -25.26 11.30
C GLY A 183 -7.80 -25.32 10.76
N SER A 184 -8.48 -24.18 10.59
CA SER A 184 -9.88 -24.13 10.15
C SER A 184 -10.05 -23.87 8.65
N ASP A 185 -11.03 -24.56 8.05
CA ASP A 185 -11.46 -24.37 6.66
C ASP A 185 -12.45 -23.22 6.48
N GLN A 186 -12.93 -22.63 7.58
CA GLN A 186 -13.80 -21.45 7.56
C GLN A 186 -13.02 -20.17 7.19
N HIS A 187 -11.69 -20.23 7.11
CA HIS A 187 -10.84 -19.06 6.92
C HIS A 187 -9.82 -19.23 5.78
N LEU A 188 -9.81 -18.21 4.91
CA LEU A 188 -8.74 -17.97 3.95
C LEU A 188 -7.62 -17.19 4.65
N VAL A 189 -6.41 -17.76 4.72
CA VAL A 189 -5.31 -17.19 5.52
C VAL A 189 -4.20 -16.68 4.61
N PHE A 190 -3.78 -15.43 4.87
CA PHE A 190 -2.71 -14.76 4.15
C PHE A 190 -1.81 -14.02 5.14
N GLN A 191 -0.72 -14.66 5.56
CA GLN A 191 0.19 -14.14 6.60
C GLN A 191 -0.61 -13.87 7.89
N ASN A 192 -0.54 -12.65 8.42
CA ASN A 192 -1.26 -12.22 9.62
C ASN A 192 -2.72 -11.82 9.36
N SER A 193 -3.21 -12.02 8.14
CA SER A 193 -4.58 -11.67 7.74
C SER A 193 -5.42 -12.92 7.49
N ARG A 194 -6.70 -12.86 7.87
CA ARG A 194 -7.70 -13.89 7.59
C ARG A 194 -8.95 -13.28 6.97
N TYR A 195 -9.62 -14.03 6.11
CA TYR A 195 -10.89 -13.66 5.48
C TYR A 195 -11.87 -14.82 5.55
N SER A 196 -13.16 -14.52 5.59
CA SER A 196 -14.21 -15.54 5.60
C SER A 196 -14.19 -16.39 4.32
N ALA A 197 -14.22 -17.70 4.49
CA ALA A 197 -14.39 -18.64 3.39
C ALA A 197 -15.87 -18.84 3.03
N ASP A 198 -16.81 -18.39 3.86
CA ASP A 198 -18.26 -18.58 3.64
C ASP A 198 -18.78 -17.70 2.50
N PRO A 199 -19.28 -18.28 1.39
CA PRO A 199 -19.83 -17.51 0.28
C PRO A 199 -21.08 -16.71 0.65
N ARG A 200 -21.78 -17.05 1.74
CA ARG A 200 -22.97 -16.32 2.21
C ARG A 200 -22.65 -14.93 2.78
N GLU A 201 -21.38 -14.71 3.16
CA GLU A 201 -20.89 -13.44 3.67
C GLU A 201 -20.31 -12.54 2.57
N ASP A 202 -20.27 -13.02 1.32
CA ASP A 202 -19.69 -12.30 0.19
C ASP A 202 -20.56 -11.13 -0.23
N ILE A 203 -19.92 -9.96 -0.42
CA ILE A 203 -20.56 -8.78 -0.98
C ILE A 203 -20.23 -8.73 -2.47
N GLU A 204 -21.22 -8.84 -3.34
CA GLU A 204 -21.01 -8.76 -4.79
C GLU A 204 -20.37 -7.44 -5.23
N ALA A 205 -19.41 -7.52 -6.14
CA ALA A 205 -18.64 -6.38 -6.62
C ALA A 205 -18.38 -6.46 -8.12
N HIS A 206 -17.94 -5.33 -8.68
CA HIS A 206 -17.85 -5.10 -10.11
C HIS A 206 -16.97 -6.11 -10.89
N LEU A 207 -17.52 -6.65 -11.99
CA LEU A 207 -16.87 -7.59 -12.93
C LEU A 207 -16.50 -8.91 -12.26
N SER A 208 -17.50 -9.68 -11.84
CA SER A 208 -17.38 -11.02 -11.26
C SER A 208 -16.39 -11.10 -10.09
N LYS A 209 -16.51 -10.16 -9.16
CA LYS A 209 -15.71 -10.10 -7.93
C LYS A 209 -16.63 -10.09 -6.73
N VAL A 210 -16.06 -10.43 -5.59
CA VAL A 210 -16.70 -10.33 -4.28
C VAL A 210 -15.77 -9.61 -3.31
N ILE A 211 -16.32 -8.84 -2.39
CA ILE A 211 -15.58 -8.25 -1.28
C ILE A 211 -15.78 -9.16 -0.06
N LYS A 212 -14.68 -9.73 0.42
CA LYS A 212 -14.66 -10.57 1.62
C LYS A 212 -14.28 -9.75 2.83
N LYS A 213 -15.00 -9.98 3.94
CA LYS A 213 -14.68 -9.46 5.27
C LYS A 213 -13.63 -10.33 5.93
N GLY A 214 -12.86 -9.73 6.81
CA GLY A 214 -11.75 -10.36 7.50
C GLY A 214 -11.11 -9.43 8.52
N ALA A 215 -9.95 -9.82 9.02
CA ALA A 215 -9.08 -8.95 9.80
C ALA A 215 -7.62 -9.27 9.55
N SER A 216 -6.76 -8.33 9.92
CA SER A 216 -5.35 -8.57 10.21
C SER A 216 -5.10 -8.35 11.68
N LYS A 217 -4.10 -9.04 12.20
CA LYS A 217 -3.62 -8.80 13.56
C LYS A 217 -2.12 -8.57 13.62
N THR A 218 -1.67 -7.98 14.71
CA THR A 218 -0.26 -7.84 15.06
C THR A 218 -0.10 -7.93 16.57
N ILE A 219 1.08 -8.36 17.01
CA ILE A 219 1.47 -8.32 18.42
C ILE A 219 2.53 -7.24 18.59
N ASN A 220 2.29 -6.29 19.48
CA ASN A 220 3.27 -5.28 19.83
C ASN A 220 3.59 -5.33 21.32
N ILE A 221 4.88 -5.23 21.66
CA ILE A 221 5.32 -5.03 23.03
C ILE A 221 5.38 -3.51 23.27
N VAL A 222 4.62 -3.03 24.23
CA VAL A 222 4.48 -1.62 24.58
C VAL A 222 4.92 -1.36 26.01
N GLY A 223 5.19 -0.10 26.34
CA GLY A 223 5.56 0.33 27.69
C GLY A 223 6.96 0.91 27.76
N ASP A 224 7.50 1.00 28.97
CA ASP A 224 8.88 1.44 29.21
C ASP A 224 9.79 0.24 29.54
N GLN A 225 11.07 0.47 29.83
CA GLN A 225 12.00 -0.64 30.16
C GLN A 225 11.63 -1.42 31.42
N LYS A 226 10.75 -0.89 32.28
CA LYS A 226 10.38 -1.51 33.56
C LYS A 226 8.99 -2.13 33.54
N ASN A 227 8.08 -1.56 32.75
CA ASN A 227 6.68 -1.95 32.65
C ASN A 227 6.35 -2.25 31.18
N GLN A 228 6.60 -3.49 30.76
CA GLN A 228 6.36 -3.95 29.40
C GLN A 228 5.14 -4.85 29.34
N GLU A 229 4.30 -4.61 28.33
CA GLU A 229 3.09 -5.36 28.10
C GLU A 229 2.99 -5.79 26.64
N ALA A 230 2.55 -7.02 26.40
CA ALA A 230 2.21 -7.47 25.05
C ALA A 230 0.75 -7.15 24.75
N LEU A 231 0.49 -6.49 23.61
CA LEU A 231 -0.84 -6.18 23.13
C LEU A 231 -1.12 -6.90 21.80
N LEU A 232 -2.29 -7.54 21.71
CA LEU A 232 -2.86 -8.05 20.47
C LEU A 232 -3.66 -6.93 19.80
N PHE A 233 -3.18 -6.41 18.68
CA PHE A 233 -3.91 -5.47 17.84
C PHE A 233 -4.72 -6.23 16.79
N VAL A 234 -5.99 -5.84 16.64
CA VAL A 234 -6.89 -6.42 15.63
C VAL A 234 -7.44 -5.29 14.76
N GLU A 235 -7.36 -5.49 13.44
CA GLU A 235 -7.82 -4.53 12.44
C GLU A 235 -8.73 -5.22 11.42
N PRO A 236 -10.04 -4.92 11.42
CA PRO A 236 -10.95 -5.37 10.38
C PRO A 236 -10.46 -4.96 8.98
N ARG A 237 -10.57 -5.89 8.03
CA ARG A 237 -10.13 -5.75 6.63
C ARG A 237 -11.27 -6.11 5.69
N ARG A 238 -11.32 -5.39 4.57
CA ARG A 238 -12.06 -5.81 3.38
C ARG A 238 -11.07 -5.99 2.24
N SER A 239 -11.21 -7.08 1.51
CA SER A 239 -10.41 -7.31 0.31
C SER A 239 -11.24 -7.91 -0.81
N PRO A 240 -10.98 -7.53 -2.08
CA PRO A 240 -11.65 -8.11 -3.22
C PRO A 240 -11.04 -9.46 -3.60
N PHE A 241 -11.90 -10.41 -3.93
CA PHE A 241 -11.60 -11.75 -4.43
C PHE A 241 -12.34 -11.99 -5.73
N MET A 242 -11.85 -12.94 -6.53
CA MET A 242 -12.61 -13.45 -7.67
C MET A 242 -13.83 -14.21 -7.17
N ALA A 243 -14.98 -13.98 -7.80
CA ALA A 243 -16.19 -14.73 -7.50
C ALA A 243 -16.05 -16.19 -7.99
N ASP A 244 -16.59 -17.12 -7.22
CA ASP A 244 -16.73 -18.52 -7.63
C ASP A 244 -17.91 -18.62 -8.63
N LYS A 245 -17.58 -18.51 -9.91
CA LYS A 245 -18.56 -18.49 -11.03
C LYS A 245 -17.99 -19.23 -12.24
N LYS A 246 -18.87 -19.68 -13.13
CA LYS A 246 -18.45 -20.26 -14.42
C LYS A 246 -17.78 -19.18 -15.26
N VAL A 247 -16.74 -19.56 -16.00
CA VAL A 247 -16.01 -18.61 -16.87
C VAL A 247 -16.96 -18.03 -17.93
N LEU A 248 -17.93 -18.81 -18.41
CA LEU A 248 -18.97 -18.34 -19.33
C LEU A 248 -19.76 -17.14 -18.77
N ASP A 249 -20.20 -17.20 -17.51
CA ASP A 249 -20.99 -16.12 -16.88
C ASP A 249 -20.17 -14.82 -16.80
N ILE A 250 -18.86 -14.94 -16.55
CA ILE A 250 -17.91 -13.82 -16.55
C ILE A 250 -17.79 -13.22 -17.96
N VAL A 251 -17.73 -14.06 -18.99
CA VAL A 251 -17.69 -13.61 -20.39
C VAL A 251 -18.94 -12.81 -20.74
N GLU A 252 -20.12 -13.27 -20.34
CA GLU A 252 -21.38 -12.56 -20.56
C GLU A 252 -21.42 -11.21 -19.83
N GLU A 253 -20.94 -11.15 -18.58
CA GLU A 253 -20.85 -9.89 -17.84
C GLU A 253 -19.91 -8.89 -18.54
N VAL A 254 -18.77 -9.36 -19.04
CA VAL A 254 -17.83 -8.51 -19.79
C VAL A 254 -18.43 -8.06 -21.13
N ARG A 255 -19.14 -8.92 -21.85
CA ARG A 255 -19.86 -8.54 -23.09
C ARG A 255 -20.89 -7.44 -22.83
N ARG A 256 -21.63 -7.53 -21.72
CA ARG A 256 -22.57 -6.47 -21.29
C ARG A 256 -21.84 -5.16 -20.97
N GLU A 257 -20.76 -5.20 -20.21
CA GLU A 257 -19.96 -4.00 -19.85
C GLU A 257 -19.36 -3.31 -21.08
N LEU A 258 -19.02 -4.06 -22.14
CA LEU A 258 -18.48 -3.50 -23.38
C LEU A 258 -19.55 -3.04 -24.39
N GLY A 259 -20.84 -3.20 -24.09
CA GLY A 259 -21.95 -2.69 -24.92
C GLY A 259 -22.37 -3.59 -26.10
N GLY A 260 -22.13 -4.91 -26.03
CA GLY A 260 -22.71 -5.92 -26.93
C GLY A 260 -22.17 -5.97 -28.38
N ARG A 261 -21.68 -4.86 -28.95
CA ARG A 261 -21.11 -4.77 -30.31
C ARG A 261 -19.57 -4.74 -30.35
N SER A 262 -18.93 -5.18 -29.28
CA SER A 262 -17.47 -5.05 -29.09
C SER A 262 -16.72 -6.11 -29.89
N SER A 263 -15.54 -5.76 -30.42
CA SER A 263 -14.75 -6.72 -31.19
C SER A 263 -14.18 -7.84 -30.31
N ASN A 264 -13.93 -9.01 -30.89
CA ASN A 264 -13.28 -10.13 -30.19
C ASN A 264 -11.91 -9.73 -29.60
N ALA A 265 -11.19 -8.78 -30.23
CA ALA A 265 -9.94 -8.25 -29.69
C ALA A 265 -10.15 -7.43 -28.40
N GLN A 266 -11.21 -6.63 -28.33
CA GLN A 266 -11.56 -5.87 -27.11
C GLN A 266 -12.01 -6.80 -25.98
N LEU A 267 -12.86 -7.77 -26.29
CA LEU A 267 -13.32 -8.78 -25.35
C LEU A 267 -12.15 -9.60 -24.81
N LYS A 268 -11.30 -10.12 -25.70
CA LYS A 268 -10.07 -10.85 -25.34
C LYS A 268 -9.21 -10.06 -24.36
N LYS A 269 -8.88 -8.81 -24.69
CA LYS A 269 -8.04 -7.97 -23.82
C LYS A 269 -8.64 -7.78 -22.44
N LYS A 270 -9.95 -7.53 -22.37
CA LYS A 270 -10.66 -7.32 -21.10
C LYS A 270 -10.72 -8.60 -20.26
N LEU A 271 -10.93 -9.76 -20.89
CA LEU A 271 -10.91 -11.06 -20.24
C LEU A 271 -9.51 -11.43 -19.75
N GLU A 272 -8.46 -11.15 -20.53
CA GLU A 272 -7.07 -11.37 -20.11
C GLU A 272 -6.70 -10.47 -18.91
N ASP A 273 -7.13 -9.21 -18.89
CA ASP A 273 -6.95 -8.31 -17.76
C ASP A 273 -7.61 -8.85 -16.47
N LEU A 274 -8.72 -9.59 -16.59
CA LEU A 274 -9.48 -10.16 -15.47
C LEU A 274 -8.95 -11.52 -15.02
N LEU A 275 -8.79 -12.46 -15.96
CA LEU A 275 -8.65 -13.89 -15.67
C LEU A 275 -7.21 -14.42 -15.76
N LYS A 276 -6.28 -13.72 -16.41
CA LYS A 276 -4.91 -14.24 -16.57
C LYS A 276 -4.23 -14.52 -15.23
N GLY A 277 -3.81 -15.75 -14.98
CA GLY A 277 -3.21 -16.20 -13.73
C GLY A 277 -4.20 -16.62 -12.64
N ILE A 278 -5.51 -16.38 -12.85
CA ILE A 278 -6.57 -16.96 -12.02
C ILE A 278 -6.65 -18.46 -12.32
N VAL A 279 -6.76 -19.27 -11.28
CA VAL A 279 -6.89 -20.72 -11.37
C VAL A 279 -8.35 -21.09 -11.61
N VAL A 280 -8.55 -21.90 -12.63
CA VAL A 280 -9.83 -22.48 -13.01
C VAL A 280 -9.79 -24.00 -12.89
N GLU A 281 -10.96 -24.61 -12.81
CA GLU A 281 -11.15 -26.06 -12.79
C GLU A 281 -12.09 -26.51 -13.92
N THR A 282 -11.78 -27.66 -14.52
CA THR A 282 -12.64 -28.27 -15.53
C THR A 282 -13.84 -28.98 -14.92
N ILE A 283 -15.03 -28.78 -15.47
CA ILE A 283 -16.28 -29.40 -14.97
C ILE A 283 -16.88 -30.47 -15.88
N HIS A 284 -16.26 -30.75 -17.03
CA HIS A 284 -16.79 -31.66 -18.05
C HIS A 284 -16.35 -33.13 -17.92
N GLN A 285 -15.41 -33.41 -17.02
CA GLN A 285 -14.80 -34.74 -16.84
C GLN A 285 -14.74 -35.13 -15.36
N LYS A 286 -14.71 -36.43 -15.06
CA LYS A 286 -14.65 -36.96 -13.69
C LYS A 286 -13.38 -36.51 -12.96
N ASP A 287 -12.24 -36.55 -13.64
CA ASP A 287 -10.96 -36.10 -13.10
C ASP A 287 -10.77 -34.61 -13.36
N ALA A 288 -11.25 -33.78 -12.44
CA ALA A 288 -11.15 -32.33 -12.58
C ALA A 288 -9.69 -31.86 -12.65
N VAL A 289 -9.36 -31.08 -13.67
CA VAL A 289 -8.02 -30.51 -13.87
C VAL A 289 -8.03 -29.04 -13.49
N GLN A 290 -7.14 -28.67 -12.59
CA GLN A 290 -6.95 -27.29 -12.14
C GLN A 290 -5.74 -26.66 -12.82
N PHE A 291 -5.87 -25.43 -13.29
CA PHE A 291 -4.75 -24.72 -13.90
C PHE A 291 -4.94 -23.19 -13.89
N PRO A 292 -3.84 -22.41 -13.85
CA PRO A 292 -3.91 -20.97 -14.05
C PRO A 292 -4.16 -20.64 -15.53
N VAL A 293 -5.04 -19.69 -15.80
CA VAL A 293 -5.32 -19.18 -17.15
C VAL A 293 -4.09 -18.46 -17.70
N LYS A 294 -3.55 -18.88 -18.85
CA LYS A 294 -2.43 -18.20 -19.51
C LYS A 294 -2.87 -17.00 -20.34
N GLY A 295 -4.07 -17.09 -20.91
CA GLY A 295 -4.69 -16.09 -21.77
C GLY A 295 -5.85 -16.70 -22.55
N PHE A 296 -6.23 -16.07 -23.66
CA PHE A 296 -7.28 -16.55 -24.55
C PHE A 296 -6.74 -16.83 -25.96
N SER A 297 -7.39 -17.73 -26.68
CA SER A 297 -7.02 -18.09 -28.06
C SER A 297 -7.09 -16.86 -28.98
N ALA A 298 -6.41 -16.94 -30.13
CA ALA A 298 -6.55 -15.92 -31.18
C ALA A 298 -7.85 -16.13 -31.97
N GLU A 299 -8.21 -17.40 -32.19
CA GLU A 299 -9.35 -17.83 -33.00
C GLU A 299 -10.47 -18.44 -32.14
N PRO A 300 -11.74 -18.33 -32.56
CA PRO A 300 -12.87 -18.99 -31.91
C PRO A 300 -12.82 -20.52 -31.95
N ALA A 301 -13.55 -21.17 -31.04
CA ALA A 301 -13.57 -22.64 -30.89
C ALA A 301 -13.99 -23.40 -32.15
N GLY A 302 -14.82 -22.79 -33.01
CA GLY A 302 -15.30 -23.37 -34.26
C GLY A 302 -14.28 -23.40 -35.39
N VAL A 303 -13.20 -22.62 -35.29
CA VAL A 303 -12.10 -22.53 -36.29
C VAL A 303 -10.79 -23.05 -35.72
N LEU A 304 -10.55 -22.82 -34.42
CA LEU A 304 -9.35 -23.23 -33.72
C LEU A 304 -9.20 -24.76 -33.78
N SER A 305 -8.17 -25.22 -34.49
CA SER A 305 -7.89 -26.65 -34.70
C SER A 305 -6.66 -27.13 -33.94
N PHE A 306 -6.63 -28.43 -33.64
CA PHE A 306 -5.48 -29.12 -33.08
C PHE A 306 -5.42 -30.55 -33.60
N THR A 307 -4.22 -31.14 -33.57
CA THR A 307 -3.98 -32.52 -34.00
C THR A 307 -4.15 -33.47 -32.82
N MET A 308 -4.98 -34.50 -32.98
CA MET A 308 -5.14 -35.57 -31.99
C MET A 308 -3.98 -36.57 -32.07
N ASP A 309 -3.83 -37.43 -31.05
CA ASP A 309 -2.78 -38.44 -30.98
C ASP A 309 -2.79 -39.41 -32.18
N ALA A 310 -3.96 -39.65 -32.79
CA ALA A 310 -4.14 -40.47 -33.98
C ALA A 310 -3.77 -39.75 -35.31
N GLY A 311 -3.29 -38.50 -35.25
CA GLY A 311 -2.92 -37.69 -36.42
C GLY A 311 -4.08 -36.95 -37.10
N GLU A 312 -5.33 -37.18 -36.69
CA GLU A 312 -6.50 -36.46 -37.20
C GLU A 312 -6.53 -35.01 -36.68
N SER A 313 -6.78 -34.03 -37.57
CA SER A 313 -7.03 -32.65 -37.20
C SER A 313 -8.51 -32.41 -36.94
N THR A 314 -8.85 -31.72 -35.85
CA THR A 314 -10.23 -31.36 -35.53
C THR A 314 -10.30 -29.97 -34.90
N THR A 315 -11.46 -29.32 -34.99
CA THR A 315 -11.72 -28.07 -34.26
C THR A 315 -12.01 -28.37 -32.79
N VAL A 316 -11.74 -27.42 -31.91
CA VAL A 316 -12.08 -27.54 -30.48
C VAL A 316 -13.58 -27.81 -30.30
N ALA A 317 -14.44 -27.10 -31.04
CA ALA A 317 -15.89 -27.30 -30.94
C ALA A 317 -16.32 -28.71 -31.37
N ASP A 318 -15.80 -29.23 -32.48
CA ASP A 318 -16.16 -30.56 -32.99
C ASP A 318 -15.60 -31.68 -32.11
N TYR A 319 -14.42 -31.48 -31.51
CA TYR A 319 -13.87 -32.39 -30.51
C TYR A 319 -14.78 -32.50 -29.29
N PHE A 320 -15.18 -31.38 -28.69
CA PHE A 320 -16.04 -31.40 -27.49
C PHE A 320 -17.43 -32.00 -27.77
N LYS A 321 -17.98 -31.76 -28.97
CA LYS A 321 -19.23 -32.38 -29.42
C LYS A 321 -19.10 -33.90 -29.58
N ARG A 322 -18.03 -34.39 -30.22
CA ARG A 322 -17.82 -35.83 -30.46
C ARG A 322 -17.44 -36.59 -29.19
N ARG A 323 -16.49 -36.07 -28.41
CA ARG A 323 -15.87 -36.78 -27.28
C ARG A 323 -16.64 -36.66 -25.97
N TYR A 324 -17.28 -35.52 -25.73
CA TYR A 324 -17.97 -35.22 -24.48
C TYR A 324 -19.47 -34.99 -24.65
N HIS A 325 -19.98 -35.02 -25.89
CA HIS A 325 -21.38 -34.71 -26.20
C HIS A 325 -21.83 -33.30 -25.75
N LEU A 326 -20.88 -32.36 -25.70
CA LEU A 326 -21.12 -30.98 -25.29
C LEU A 326 -21.17 -30.05 -26.49
N HIS A 327 -22.22 -29.21 -26.54
CA HIS A 327 -22.32 -28.12 -27.49
C HIS A 327 -21.69 -26.87 -26.88
N VAL A 328 -20.62 -26.39 -27.51
CA VAL A 328 -19.91 -25.16 -27.11
C VAL A 328 -20.12 -24.07 -28.16
N ASP A 329 -20.07 -22.81 -27.74
CA ASP A 329 -20.20 -21.65 -28.62
C ASP A 329 -19.01 -21.62 -29.61
N ARG A 330 -19.32 -21.86 -30.90
CA ARG A 330 -18.32 -21.92 -31.96
C ARG A 330 -17.66 -20.57 -32.21
N ASP A 331 -18.32 -19.47 -31.86
CA ASP A 331 -17.85 -18.10 -32.08
C ASP A 331 -17.09 -17.55 -30.86
N MET A 332 -16.98 -18.33 -29.77
CA MET A 332 -16.29 -17.94 -28.55
C MET A 332 -14.81 -18.33 -28.54
N LEU A 333 -13.97 -17.46 -27.98
CA LEU A 333 -12.56 -17.74 -27.72
C LEU A 333 -12.39 -18.79 -26.60
N CYS A 334 -11.37 -19.63 -26.73
CA CYS A 334 -11.02 -20.64 -25.73
C CYS A 334 -10.02 -20.06 -24.71
N VAL A 335 -10.14 -20.51 -23.47
CA VAL A 335 -9.11 -20.33 -22.44
C VAL A 335 -7.89 -21.17 -22.79
N VAL A 336 -6.71 -20.56 -22.68
CA VAL A 336 -5.43 -21.22 -22.96
C VAL A 336 -4.77 -21.62 -21.64
N CYS A 337 -4.40 -22.90 -21.54
CA CYS A 337 -3.44 -23.39 -20.56
C CYS A 337 -2.13 -23.73 -21.29
N GLU A 338 -0.99 -23.55 -20.62
CA GLU A 338 0.31 -23.92 -21.15
C GLU A 338 1.03 -24.82 -20.15
N ARG A 339 1.40 -26.03 -20.58
CA ARG A 339 2.15 -27.00 -19.76
C ARG A 339 3.26 -27.60 -20.60
N ARG A 340 4.49 -27.62 -20.09
CA ARG A 340 5.67 -28.18 -20.79
C ARG A 340 5.81 -27.66 -22.23
N GLN A 341 5.61 -26.35 -22.42
CA GLN A 341 5.63 -25.67 -23.73
C GLN A 341 4.53 -26.12 -24.73
N GLN A 342 3.58 -26.94 -24.30
CA GLN A 342 2.40 -27.31 -25.08
C GLN A 342 1.19 -26.48 -24.63
N LYS A 343 0.37 -26.07 -25.60
CA LYS A 343 -0.87 -25.30 -25.37
C LYS A 343 -2.06 -26.23 -25.36
N PHE A 344 -2.95 -26.02 -24.41
CA PHE A 344 -4.23 -26.71 -24.28
C PHE A 344 -5.34 -25.68 -24.33
N TYR A 345 -6.41 -25.99 -25.06
CA TYR A 345 -7.52 -25.09 -25.31
C TYR A 345 -8.79 -25.62 -24.65
N PHE A 346 -9.43 -24.78 -23.84
CA PHE A 346 -10.63 -25.12 -23.10
C PHE A 346 -11.74 -24.11 -23.43
N PRO A 347 -12.91 -24.56 -23.91
CA PRO A 347 -14.10 -23.72 -24.00
C PRO A 347 -14.46 -23.08 -22.66
N CYS A 348 -15.07 -21.90 -22.66
CA CYS A 348 -15.43 -21.18 -21.42
C CYS A 348 -16.54 -21.89 -20.63
N GLU A 349 -17.37 -22.67 -21.32
CA GLU A 349 -18.50 -23.44 -20.82
C GLU A 349 -18.09 -24.57 -19.87
N VAL A 350 -16.84 -25.05 -20.00
CA VAL A 350 -16.35 -26.21 -19.27
C VAL A 350 -15.42 -25.83 -18.11
N LEU A 351 -15.41 -24.55 -17.71
CA LEU A 351 -14.52 -24.01 -16.70
C LEU A 351 -15.26 -23.24 -15.61
N VAL A 352 -14.82 -23.43 -14.36
CA VAL A 352 -15.24 -22.65 -13.18
C VAL A 352 -14.03 -22.01 -12.51
N VAL A 353 -14.17 -20.79 -12.00
CA VAL A 353 -13.12 -20.12 -11.23
C VAL A 353 -13.11 -20.67 -9.81
N LEU A 354 -11.95 -21.13 -9.32
CA LEU A 354 -11.86 -21.61 -7.94
C LEU A 354 -11.96 -20.45 -6.92
N PRO A 355 -12.61 -20.67 -5.76
CA PRO A 355 -12.76 -19.65 -4.73
C PRO A 355 -11.44 -19.27 -4.04
N GLY A 356 -11.45 -18.14 -3.33
CA GLY A 356 -10.35 -17.75 -2.44
C GLY A 356 -9.14 -17.09 -3.11
N GLN A 357 -9.31 -16.59 -4.33
CA GLN A 357 -8.26 -15.91 -5.10
C GLN A 357 -8.36 -14.38 -4.99
N ARG A 358 -7.35 -13.69 -4.45
CA ARG A 358 -7.38 -12.23 -4.26
C ARG A 358 -7.24 -11.47 -5.58
N VAL A 359 -7.87 -10.31 -5.64
CA VAL A 359 -7.71 -9.34 -6.74
C VAL A 359 -6.70 -8.27 -6.35
N HIS A 360 -5.48 -8.41 -6.84
CA HIS A 360 -4.40 -7.45 -6.61
C HIS A 360 -4.73 -6.03 -7.09
N CYS A 361 -4.18 -5.01 -6.43
CA CYS A 361 -4.45 -3.59 -6.71
C CYS A 361 -4.24 -3.23 -8.20
N SER A 362 -3.23 -3.82 -8.85
CA SER A 362 -2.97 -3.63 -10.29
C SER A 362 -4.13 -4.02 -11.20
N ARG A 363 -5.06 -4.85 -10.73
CA ARG A 363 -6.21 -5.40 -11.45
C ARG A 363 -7.55 -4.86 -10.96
N GLN A 364 -7.55 -3.92 -10.02
CA GLN A 364 -8.76 -3.31 -9.52
C GLN A 364 -9.23 -2.19 -10.45
N THR A 365 -10.52 -2.19 -10.80
CA THR A 365 -11.13 -1.12 -11.59
C THR A 365 -11.51 0.05 -10.68
N PRO A 366 -11.61 1.30 -11.20
CA PRO A 366 -12.07 2.43 -10.40
C PRO A 366 -13.39 2.18 -9.67
N LYS A 367 -14.39 1.60 -10.35
CA LYS A 367 -15.67 1.17 -9.76
C LYS A 367 -15.50 0.18 -8.59
N LEU A 368 -14.55 -0.76 -8.69
CA LEU A 368 -14.29 -1.73 -7.62
C LEU A 368 -13.61 -1.06 -6.42
N VAL A 369 -12.67 -0.15 -6.68
CA VAL A 369 -11.99 0.63 -5.63
C VAL A 369 -13.01 1.50 -4.89
N GLU A 370 -13.94 2.13 -5.61
CA GLU A 370 -15.03 2.90 -5.02
C GLU A 370 -15.94 2.03 -4.13
N GLN A 371 -16.37 0.86 -4.62
CA GLN A 371 -17.13 -0.11 -3.83
C GLN A 371 -16.35 -0.54 -2.58
N LEU A 372 -15.06 -0.88 -2.72
CA LEU A 372 -14.22 -1.29 -1.60
C LEU A 372 -14.08 -0.18 -0.56
N ILE A 373 -13.91 1.08 -0.98
CA ILE A 373 -13.85 2.24 -0.08
C ILE A 373 -15.18 2.35 0.67
N LYS A 374 -16.30 2.29 -0.03
CA LYS A 374 -17.63 2.38 0.59
C LYS A 374 -17.86 1.27 1.62
N GLU A 375 -17.50 0.03 1.30
CA GLU A 375 -17.62 -1.11 2.22
C GLU A 375 -16.64 -1.06 3.39
N SER A 376 -15.54 -0.30 3.27
CA SER A 376 -14.53 -0.12 4.32
C SER A 376 -14.79 1.09 5.21
N GLN A 377 -15.69 1.99 4.82
CA GLN A 377 -16.01 3.19 5.60
C GLN A 377 -16.91 2.84 6.78
N GLN A 378 -16.40 3.06 7.99
CA GLN A 378 -17.12 2.74 9.22
C GLN A 378 -17.01 3.85 10.25
N LEU A 379 -18.08 4.04 11.02
CA LEU A 379 -18.06 4.88 12.21
C LEU A 379 -17.23 4.18 13.31
N PRO A 380 -16.53 4.93 14.18
CA PRO A 380 -15.73 4.33 15.26
C PRO A 380 -16.48 3.35 16.16
N SER A 381 -17.79 3.57 16.41
CA SER A 381 -18.62 2.66 17.21
C SER A 381 -18.78 1.29 16.54
N ARG A 382 -19.11 1.27 15.23
CA ARG A 382 -19.19 0.02 14.45
C ARG A 382 -17.84 -0.65 14.30
N MET A 383 -16.77 0.15 14.12
CA MET A 383 -15.41 -0.39 14.07
C MET A 383 -15.07 -1.11 15.38
N LYS A 384 -15.45 -0.56 16.54
CA LYS A 384 -15.25 -1.22 17.84
C LYS A 384 -15.98 -2.58 17.92
N GLU A 385 -17.24 -2.64 17.48
CA GLU A 385 -18.01 -3.90 17.43
C GLU A 385 -17.32 -4.94 16.54
N GLU A 386 -16.83 -4.54 15.36
CA GLU A 386 -16.10 -5.44 14.47
C GLU A 386 -14.76 -5.88 15.04
N VAL A 387 -13.98 -4.97 15.63
CA VAL A 387 -12.70 -5.30 16.29
C VAL A 387 -12.92 -6.35 17.40
N ASN A 388 -13.97 -6.17 18.21
CA ASN A 388 -14.35 -7.15 19.25
C ASN A 388 -14.75 -8.50 18.65
N HIS A 389 -15.59 -8.51 17.61
CA HIS A 389 -15.97 -9.75 16.93
C HIS A 389 -14.75 -10.48 16.34
N GLU A 390 -13.85 -9.75 15.70
CA GLU A 390 -12.65 -10.31 15.07
C GLU A 390 -11.66 -10.82 16.12
N ARG A 391 -11.57 -10.18 17.30
CA ARG A 391 -10.80 -10.69 18.45
C ARG A 391 -11.28 -12.06 18.90
N GLU A 392 -12.60 -12.27 19.00
CA GLU A 392 -13.16 -13.59 19.38
C GLU A 392 -12.77 -14.70 18.41
N VAL A 393 -12.57 -14.39 17.13
CA VAL A 393 -12.14 -15.41 16.15
C VAL A 393 -10.66 -15.78 16.29
N TYR A 394 -9.80 -14.83 16.67
CA TYR A 394 -8.38 -15.14 16.92
C TYR A 394 -8.17 -15.78 18.30
N VAL A 395 -8.93 -15.34 19.30
CA VAL A 395 -8.93 -15.87 20.68
C VAL A 395 -10.07 -16.85 20.87
N HIS A 396 -10.36 -17.64 19.83
CA HIS A 396 -11.48 -18.56 19.79
C HIS A 396 -11.42 -19.56 20.95
N GLU A 397 -12.56 -19.88 21.56
CA GLU A 397 -12.61 -20.80 22.71
C GLU A 397 -12.07 -22.21 22.39
N LEU A 398 -12.10 -22.59 21.11
CA LEU A 398 -11.52 -23.83 20.59
C LEU A 398 -9.99 -23.80 20.44
N ASN A 399 -9.34 -22.63 20.58
CA ASN A 399 -7.89 -22.52 20.62
C ASN A 399 -7.35 -22.97 21.98
N GLN A 400 -7.29 -24.29 22.21
CA GLN A 400 -6.80 -24.85 23.48
C GLN A 400 -5.30 -24.59 23.72
N GLN A 401 -4.52 -24.25 22.69
CA GLN A 401 -3.11 -23.87 22.82
C GLN A 401 -2.96 -22.64 23.72
N LEU A 402 -3.87 -21.67 23.67
CA LEU A 402 -3.82 -20.51 24.59
C LEU A 402 -3.86 -20.93 26.06
N LYS A 403 -4.69 -21.93 26.39
CA LYS A 403 -4.77 -22.49 27.75
C LYS A 403 -3.52 -23.28 28.10
N ALA A 404 -3.03 -24.12 27.18
CA ALA A 404 -1.82 -24.93 27.40
C ALA A 404 -0.58 -24.07 27.66
N PHE A 405 -0.43 -22.97 26.91
CA PHE A 405 0.65 -22.00 27.08
C PHE A 405 0.37 -20.93 28.16
N ASN A 406 -0.73 -21.08 28.92
CA ASN A 406 -1.11 -20.16 30.00
C ASN A 406 -1.08 -18.67 29.57
N VAL A 407 -1.60 -18.41 28.36
CA VAL A 407 -1.75 -17.06 27.78
C VAL A 407 -3.23 -16.72 27.70
N THR A 408 -3.62 -15.63 28.32
CA THR A 408 -4.98 -15.09 28.22
C THR A 408 -4.95 -13.72 27.56
N VAL A 409 -5.98 -13.40 26.78
CA VAL A 409 -6.16 -12.07 26.19
C VAL A 409 -7.36 -11.42 26.84
N ASP A 410 -7.22 -10.19 27.30
CA ASP A 410 -8.32 -9.43 27.89
C ASP A 410 -9.47 -9.24 26.87
N THR A 411 -10.69 -9.09 27.37
CA THR A 411 -11.90 -8.89 26.53
C THR A 411 -12.17 -7.42 26.24
N GLU A 412 -11.71 -6.54 27.13
CA GLU A 412 -11.85 -5.10 26.97
C GLU A 412 -10.66 -4.51 26.20
N LEU A 413 -10.96 -3.50 25.39
CA LEU A 413 -9.95 -2.71 24.70
C LEU A 413 -9.10 -1.95 25.72
N CYS A 414 -7.79 -1.89 25.48
CA CYS A 414 -6.90 -1.07 26.29
C CYS A 414 -7.29 0.41 26.20
N THR A 415 -7.19 1.10 27.33
CA THR A 415 -7.41 2.55 27.40
C THR A 415 -6.08 3.30 27.43
N ALA A 416 -6.08 4.50 26.88
CA ALA A 416 -4.95 5.41 26.91
C ALA A 416 -5.46 6.84 27.15
N VAL A 417 -4.65 7.66 27.81
CA VAL A 417 -4.99 9.08 28.02
C VAL A 417 -4.35 9.89 26.90
N GLY A 418 -5.17 10.33 25.95
CA GLY A 418 -4.79 11.27 24.91
C GLY A 418 -4.78 12.72 25.40
N LYS A 419 -4.02 13.57 24.70
CA LYS A 419 -4.00 15.02 24.90
C LYS A 419 -4.50 15.70 23.64
N VAL A 420 -5.53 16.54 23.78
CA VAL A 420 -6.06 17.35 22.68
C VAL A 420 -5.25 18.63 22.62
N LEU A 421 -4.38 18.74 21.62
CA LEU A 421 -3.62 19.96 21.38
C LEU A 421 -4.55 21.08 20.88
N PRO A 422 -4.35 22.34 21.33
CA PRO A 422 -5.09 23.47 20.81
C PRO A 422 -4.82 23.65 19.30
N PRO A 423 -5.83 24.05 18.52
CA PRO A 423 -5.64 24.31 17.10
C PRO A 423 -4.77 25.56 16.89
N PRO A 424 -3.97 25.62 15.82
CA PRO A 424 -3.30 26.87 15.45
C PRO A 424 -4.30 27.90 14.93
N VAL A 425 -3.90 29.17 14.96
CA VAL A 425 -4.63 30.25 14.28
C VAL A 425 -4.06 30.40 12.86
N ILE A 426 -4.93 30.53 11.88
CA ILE A 426 -4.55 30.67 10.47
C ILE A 426 -4.56 32.16 10.11
N GLN A 427 -3.41 32.68 9.67
CA GLN A 427 -3.25 34.07 9.21
C GLN A 427 -3.51 34.17 7.71
N TYR A 428 -4.38 35.11 7.34
CA TYR A 428 -4.59 35.61 5.98
C TYR A 428 -4.18 37.09 5.90
N GLU A 429 -4.16 37.71 4.72
CA GLU A 429 -3.63 39.08 4.53
C GLU A 429 -4.13 40.10 5.58
N GLN A 430 -5.44 40.11 5.85
CA GLN A 430 -6.08 41.14 6.67
C GLN A 430 -6.71 40.61 7.97
N ARG A 431 -6.74 39.29 8.17
CA ARG A 431 -7.44 38.68 9.31
C ARG A 431 -6.89 37.32 9.70
N THR A 432 -7.11 36.97 10.96
CA THR A 432 -6.90 35.63 11.48
C THR A 432 -8.20 34.83 11.48
N VAL A 433 -8.07 33.52 11.31
CA VAL A 433 -9.19 32.56 11.38
C VAL A 433 -8.82 31.46 12.34
N SER A 434 -9.67 31.24 13.35
CA SER A 434 -9.50 30.07 14.22
C SER A 434 -10.11 28.84 13.57
N ALA A 435 -9.40 27.71 13.65
CA ALA A 435 -9.86 26.45 13.06
C ALA A 435 -10.98 25.75 13.85
N ASP A 436 -11.44 26.34 14.96
CA ASP A 436 -12.42 25.75 15.88
C ASP A 436 -13.74 26.48 16.00
N VAL A 437 -14.04 27.53 15.22
CA VAL A 437 -15.30 28.29 15.33
C VAL A 437 -16.12 28.31 14.04
N ASP A 438 -17.44 28.22 14.14
CA ASP A 438 -18.37 28.41 13.02
C ASP A 438 -18.65 29.90 12.75
N ARG A 439 -19.52 30.19 11.78
CA ARG A 439 -19.90 31.57 11.40
C ARG A 439 -20.62 32.34 12.52
N SER A 440 -21.13 31.66 13.53
CA SER A 440 -21.80 32.25 14.70
C SER A 440 -20.86 32.38 15.91
N GLY A 441 -19.59 31.97 15.78
CA GLY A 441 -18.61 31.96 16.87
C GLY A 441 -18.72 30.73 17.78
N GLN A 442 -19.55 29.73 17.45
CA GLN A 442 -19.65 28.49 18.22
C GLN A 442 -18.51 27.52 17.91
N LYS A 443 -17.99 26.87 18.95
CA LYS A 443 -16.92 25.89 18.82
C LYS A 443 -17.38 24.65 18.02
N ILE A 444 -16.76 24.38 16.87
CA ILE A 444 -16.99 23.19 16.06
C ILE A 444 -15.97 22.10 16.41
N THR A 445 -16.42 20.86 16.49
CA THR A 445 -15.60 19.66 16.68
C THR A 445 -14.71 19.29 15.48
N GLY A 446 -14.92 19.90 14.31
CA GLY A 446 -14.39 19.45 13.02
C GLY A 446 -13.01 19.95 12.62
N ARG A 447 -12.39 20.89 13.35
CA ARG A 447 -11.08 21.49 13.02
C ARG A 447 -10.95 21.93 11.54
N GLN A 448 -12.02 22.46 10.96
CA GLN A 448 -12.08 22.93 9.58
C GLN A 448 -12.29 24.44 9.56
N TRP A 449 -11.52 25.16 8.74
CA TRP A 449 -11.75 26.58 8.48
C TRP A 449 -12.20 26.80 7.04
N LYS A 450 -12.94 27.89 6.81
CA LYS A 450 -13.41 28.27 5.48
C LYS A 450 -12.45 29.29 4.86
N VAL A 451 -12.01 28.99 3.65
CA VAL A 451 -11.14 29.87 2.83
C VAL A 451 -11.96 30.98 2.15
N SER A 452 -13.26 30.75 1.94
CA SER A 452 -14.14 31.69 1.25
C SER A 452 -14.15 33.08 1.91
N GLY A 453 -13.91 34.11 1.10
CA GLY A 453 -13.83 35.51 1.52
C GLY A 453 -12.48 35.92 2.14
N GLN A 454 -11.49 35.03 2.20
CA GLN A 454 -10.14 35.35 2.70
C GLN A 454 -9.24 35.80 1.55
N ARG A 455 -8.40 36.83 1.71
CA ARG A 455 -7.34 37.14 0.74
C ARG A 455 -6.03 36.46 1.13
N PHE A 456 -5.29 35.95 0.16
CA PHE A 456 -4.04 35.23 0.41
C PHE A 456 -2.97 36.14 1.03
N VAL A 457 -2.16 35.60 1.96
CA VAL A 457 -1.08 36.34 2.61
C VAL A 457 -0.10 36.91 1.59
N ARG A 458 0.26 36.10 0.60
CA ARG A 458 1.10 36.53 -0.54
C ARG A 458 0.44 36.06 -1.83
N PRO A 459 -0.36 36.90 -2.51
CA PRO A 459 -0.79 36.61 -3.86
C PRO A 459 0.42 36.47 -4.78
N ALA A 460 0.40 35.46 -5.66
CA ALA A 460 1.46 35.24 -6.61
C ALA A 460 1.55 36.36 -7.65
N PRO A 461 2.74 36.64 -8.22
CA PRO A 461 2.86 37.42 -9.44
C PRO A 461 2.05 36.76 -10.55
N THR A 462 1.01 37.44 -11.03
CA THR A 462 0.12 36.89 -12.05
C THR A 462 0.68 37.08 -13.44
N PRO A 463 0.62 36.05 -14.31
CA PRO A 463 1.11 36.16 -15.66
C PRO A 463 0.20 37.05 -16.51
N GLU A 464 0.80 37.90 -17.35
CA GLU A 464 0.06 38.74 -18.30
C GLU A 464 -0.74 37.89 -19.31
N LYS A 465 -0.13 36.78 -19.77
CA LYS A 465 -0.73 35.83 -20.69
C LYS A 465 -0.81 34.44 -20.06
N TRP A 466 -2.01 33.88 -20.06
CA TRP A 466 -2.25 32.50 -19.67
C TRP A 466 -3.31 31.85 -20.56
N VAL A 467 -3.25 30.53 -20.68
CA VAL A 467 -4.07 29.75 -21.60
C VAL A 467 -5.03 28.86 -20.82
N LEU A 468 -6.30 28.84 -21.25
CA LEU A 468 -7.27 27.81 -20.89
C LEU A 468 -7.40 26.85 -22.07
N CYS A 469 -6.77 25.68 -21.98
CA CYS A 469 -6.76 24.69 -23.05
C CYS A 469 -7.80 23.60 -22.80
N VAL A 470 -8.77 23.43 -23.71
CA VAL A 470 -9.77 22.36 -23.63
C VAL A 470 -9.39 21.25 -24.60
N PHE A 471 -9.20 20.05 -24.07
CA PHE A 471 -8.94 18.86 -24.87
C PHE A 471 -10.23 18.35 -25.48
N GLU A 472 -10.20 18.11 -26.78
CA GLU A 472 -11.31 17.64 -27.59
C GLU A 472 -12.60 18.42 -27.26
N ASN A 473 -13.65 17.70 -26.89
CA ASN A 473 -14.91 18.25 -26.39
C ASN A 473 -15.11 17.96 -24.90
N ALA A 474 -14.02 17.96 -24.12
CA ALA A 474 -14.08 17.75 -22.68
C ALA A 474 -15.01 18.75 -21.98
N LEU A 475 -15.15 19.96 -22.52
CA LEU A 475 -16.13 20.94 -22.07
C LEU A 475 -16.67 21.74 -23.26
N GLU A 476 -17.99 21.95 -23.27
CA GLU A 476 -18.68 22.74 -24.28
C GLU A 476 -18.25 24.21 -24.23
N SER A 477 -18.35 24.92 -25.35
CA SER A 477 -17.81 26.28 -25.48
C SER A 477 -18.46 27.30 -24.55
N GLU A 478 -19.77 27.20 -24.31
CA GLU A 478 -20.47 28.07 -23.35
C GLU A 478 -20.01 27.80 -21.91
N SER A 479 -20.07 26.54 -21.48
CA SER A 479 -19.57 26.08 -20.18
C SER A 479 -18.10 26.44 -19.94
N THR A 480 -17.27 26.40 -20.99
CA THR A 480 -15.85 26.81 -20.93
C THR A 480 -15.70 28.29 -20.61
N ARG A 481 -16.48 29.16 -21.26
CA ARG A 481 -16.48 30.60 -20.99
C ARG A 481 -17.01 30.92 -19.59
N THR A 482 -18.07 30.25 -19.18
CA THR A 482 -18.63 30.37 -17.82
C THR A 482 -17.61 29.96 -16.77
N PHE A 483 -16.92 28.84 -16.99
CA PHE A 483 -15.86 28.36 -16.10
C PHE A 483 -14.68 29.34 -16.03
N ALA A 484 -14.20 29.84 -17.17
CA ALA A 484 -13.12 30.82 -17.23
C ALA A 484 -13.45 32.08 -16.40
N ARG A 485 -14.64 32.64 -16.58
CA ARG A 485 -15.12 33.80 -15.81
C ARG A 485 -15.22 33.50 -14.32
N ALA A 486 -15.82 32.38 -13.95
CA ALA A 486 -15.97 31.96 -12.55
C ALA A 486 -14.60 31.77 -11.87
N TYR A 487 -13.64 31.17 -12.57
CA TYR A 487 -12.28 30.96 -12.11
C TYR A 487 -11.52 32.27 -11.90
N VAL A 488 -11.56 33.19 -12.87
CA VAL A 488 -10.94 34.52 -12.75
C VAL A 488 -11.55 35.32 -11.59
N ASN A 489 -12.87 35.28 -11.44
CA ASN A 489 -13.55 35.98 -10.35
C ASN A 489 -13.17 35.40 -8.97
N ALA A 490 -13.09 34.08 -8.86
CA ALA A 490 -12.61 33.42 -7.64
C ALA A 490 -11.16 33.82 -7.33
N ALA A 491 -10.27 33.79 -8.33
CA ALA A 491 -8.88 34.24 -8.19
C ALA A 491 -8.81 35.69 -7.65
N ARG A 492 -9.57 36.59 -8.26
CA ARG A 492 -9.65 38.00 -7.84
C ARG A 492 -10.11 38.14 -6.39
N SER A 493 -11.11 37.35 -5.97
CA SER A 493 -11.63 37.39 -4.59
C SER A 493 -10.58 37.01 -3.53
N HIS A 494 -9.56 36.25 -3.91
CA HIS A 494 -8.43 35.89 -3.05
C HIS A 494 -7.20 36.80 -3.23
N GLY A 495 -7.30 37.85 -4.05
CA GLY A 495 -6.23 38.79 -4.33
C GLY A 495 -5.33 38.41 -5.51
N LEU A 496 -5.62 37.32 -6.22
CA LEU A 496 -4.87 36.89 -7.40
C LEU A 496 -5.50 37.50 -8.68
N ILE A 497 -4.85 38.50 -9.27
CA ILE A 497 -5.40 39.28 -10.39
C ILE A 497 -5.07 38.62 -11.74
N LEU A 498 -5.85 37.63 -12.14
CA LEU A 498 -5.72 37.02 -13.47
C LEU A 498 -6.50 37.82 -14.53
N GLY A 499 -5.88 38.06 -15.68
CA GLY A 499 -6.57 38.57 -16.88
C GLY A 499 -7.50 37.52 -17.51
N GLU A 500 -8.21 37.89 -18.58
CA GLU A 500 -8.99 36.91 -19.33
C GLU A 500 -8.06 35.88 -20.01
N PRO A 501 -8.35 34.57 -19.94
CA PRO A 501 -7.52 33.56 -20.58
C PRO A 501 -7.65 33.58 -22.09
N ILE A 502 -6.56 33.20 -22.76
CA ILE A 502 -6.61 32.75 -24.16
C ILE A 502 -7.26 31.36 -24.14
N ILE A 503 -8.50 31.24 -24.65
CA ILE A 503 -9.20 29.96 -24.73
C ILE A 503 -8.78 29.25 -26.01
N GLU A 504 -8.20 28.06 -25.85
CA GLU A 504 -7.79 27.21 -26.96
C GLU A 504 -8.46 25.84 -26.87
N ARG A 505 -8.75 25.23 -28.03
CA ARG A 505 -9.28 23.86 -28.12
C ARG A 505 -8.36 22.99 -28.97
N LEU A 506 -7.90 21.89 -28.41
CA LEU A 506 -7.06 20.90 -29.10
C LEU A 506 -7.88 19.66 -29.41
N GLN A 507 -8.20 19.43 -30.69
CA GLN A 507 -8.94 18.24 -31.12
C GLN A 507 -8.08 16.97 -31.11
N GLU A 508 -6.76 17.11 -31.31
CA GLU A 508 -5.83 16.00 -31.31
C GLU A 508 -4.84 16.14 -30.14
N VAL A 509 -4.91 15.22 -29.18
CA VAL A 509 -4.07 15.24 -27.98
C VAL A 509 -3.06 14.10 -28.04
N ASN A 510 -1.94 14.40 -28.71
CA ASN A 510 -0.79 13.51 -28.80
C ASN A 510 0.51 14.29 -28.47
N GLN A 511 1.61 13.56 -28.33
CA GLN A 511 2.89 14.15 -27.92
C GLN A 511 3.37 15.25 -28.88
N SER A 512 3.33 15.02 -30.19
CA SER A 512 3.80 15.99 -31.19
C SER A 512 2.99 17.28 -31.17
N THR A 513 1.66 17.18 -31.07
CA THR A 513 0.78 18.35 -31.03
C THR A 513 1.01 19.17 -29.77
N ILE A 514 1.12 18.50 -28.61
CA ILE A 514 1.37 19.18 -27.33
C ILE A 514 2.75 19.83 -27.29
N TYR A 515 3.77 19.25 -27.94
CA TYR A 515 5.11 19.85 -27.99
C TYR A 515 5.16 21.05 -28.93
N ALA A 516 4.54 20.95 -30.10
CA ALA A 516 4.44 22.08 -31.03
C ALA A 516 3.70 23.26 -30.37
N ARG A 517 2.63 22.97 -29.62
CA ARG A 517 1.92 23.99 -28.84
C ARG A 517 2.73 24.51 -27.67
N GLY A 518 3.41 23.65 -26.92
CA GLY A 518 4.30 24.03 -25.84
C GLY A 518 5.39 25.02 -26.29
N GLN A 519 6.00 24.76 -27.46
CA GLN A 519 6.95 25.67 -28.08
C GLN A 519 6.30 27.00 -28.45
N ALA A 520 5.10 26.98 -29.05
CA ALA A 520 4.37 28.20 -29.37
C ALA A 520 4.01 29.02 -28.12
N TYR A 521 3.59 28.37 -27.03
CA TYR A 521 3.31 29.02 -25.75
C TYR A 521 4.55 29.71 -25.18
N LYS A 522 5.70 29.02 -25.21
CA LYS A 522 6.99 29.60 -24.81
C LYS A 522 7.35 30.83 -25.66
N SER A 523 7.22 30.73 -26.99
CA SER A 523 7.49 31.84 -27.91
C SER A 523 6.55 33.04 -27.73
N ASN A 524 5.34 32.82 -27.20
CA ASN A 524 4.35 33.87 -26.93
C ASN A 524 4.36 34.36 -25.47
N ASP A 525 5.35 33.95 -24.69
CA ASP A 525 5.52 34.28 -23.27
C ASP A 525 4.33 33.86 -22.37
N VAL A 526 3.69 32.74 -22.70
CA VAL A 526 2.67 32.14 -21.83
C VAL A 526 3.36 31.46 -20.65
N LYS A 527 3.03 31.88 -19.42
CA LYS A 527 3.64 31.34 -18.19
C LYS A 527 2.75 30.35 -17.43
N PHE A 528 1.44 30.35 -17.70
CA PHE A 528 0.48 29.48 -17.04
C PHE A 528 -0.52 28.88 -18.01
N ILE A 529 -0.78 27.58 -17.85
CA ILE A 529 -1.74 26.82 -18.66
C ILE A 529 -2.67 26.03 -17.74
N LEU A 530 -3.95 26.33 -17.80
CA LEU A 530 -5.01 25.51 -17.19
C LEU A 530 -5.61 24.64 -18.28
N PHE A 531 -5.58 23.32 -18.16
CA PHE A 531 -6.15 22.43 -19.16
C PHE A 531 -7.29 21.56 -18.64
N ILE A 532 -8.32 21.39 -19.45
CA ILE A 532 -9.52 20.62 -19.15
C ILE A 532 -9.53 19.34 -20.00
N PHE A 533 -9.67 18.19 -19.35
CA PHE A 533 -9.69 16.88 -20.00
C PHE A 533 -10.91 16.02 -19.57
N GLY A 534 -11.36 15.14 -20.46
CA GLY A 534 -12.58 14.33 -20.29
C GLY A 534 -12.34 12.84 -20.02
N GLY A 535 -13.41 12.14 -19.62
CA GLY A 535 -13.47 10.67 -19.47
C GLY A 535 -12.76 10.06 -18.26
N ASP A 536 -12.90 8.73 -18.10
CA ASP A 536 -12.14 7.91 -17.14
C ASP A 536 -10.74 7.50 -17.69
N ARG A 537 -10.39 7.97 -18.90
CA ARG A 537 -9.14 7.64 -19.59
C ARG A 537 -7.98 8.55 -19.14
N LYS A 538 -7.27 8.03 -18.13
CA LYS A 538 -5.80 8.02 -17.85
C LYS A 538 -4.92 9.22 -18.24
N ASN A 539 -4.22 9.72 -17.21
CA ASN A 539 -2.78 10.07 -17.11
C ASN A 539 -1.97 10.49 -18.35
N PHE A 540 -2.06 9.82 -19.50
CA PHE A 540 -1.17 10.05 -20.64
C PHE A 540 -1.14 11.50 -21.12
N GLU A 541 -2.30 12.11 -21.35
CA GLU A 541 -2.38 13.51 -21.79
C GLU A 541 -1.85 14.48 -20.71
N ARG A 542 -2.15 14.19 -19.44
CA ARG A 542 -1.62 14.94 -18.29
C ARG A 542 -0.11 14.79 -18.18
N ASP A 543 0.41 13.60 -18.43
CA ASP A 543 1.83 13.27 -18.31
C ASP A 543 2.61 13.93 -19.46
N ILE A 544 2.09 13.93 -20.70
CA ILE A 544 2.65 14.71 -21.81
C ILE A 544 2.62 16.21 -21.50
N MET A 545 1.51 16.73 -20.97
CA MET A 545 1.44 18.15 -20.56
C MET A 545 2.47 18.48 -19.49
N LYS A 546 2.73 17.56 -18.55
CA LYS A 546 3.73 17.74 -17.51
C LYS A 546 5.15 17.67 -18.06
N GLU A 547 5.42 16.78 -19.00
CA GLU A 547 6.68 16.73 -19.73
C GLU A 547 6.92 18.02 -20.53
N SER A 548 5.88 18.52 -21.19
CA SER A 548 5.89 19.79 -21.92
C SER A 548 6.15 21.00 -20.99
N GLU A 549 5.59 21.01 -19.78
CA GLU A 549 5.93 22.00 -18.73
C GLU A 549 7.42 22.02 -18.41
N THR A 550 8.06 20.85 -18.28
CA THR A 550 9.51 20.75 -18.04
C THR A 550 10.33 21.22 -19.24
N LEU A 551 9.95 20.85 -20.47
CA LEU A 551 10.69 21.20 -21.69
C LEU A 551 10.61 22.70 -22.03
N PHE A 552 9.45 23.32 -21.80
CA PHE A 552 9.18 24.68 -22.27
C PHE A 552 9.08 25.72 -21.15
N ASN A 553 9.20 25.32 -19.88
CA ASN A 553 9.29 26.17 -18.70
C ASN A 553 8.06 27.09 -18.48
N TYR A 554 6.86 26.49 -18.51
CA TYR A 554 5.62 27.12 -18.09
C TYR A 554 4.93 26.27 -17.01
N THR A 555 4.05 26.86 -16.22
CA THR A 555 3.33 26.16 -15.16
C THR A 555 2.01 25.60 -15.66
N THR A 556 1.69 24.32 -15.38
CA THR A 556 0.39 23.73 -15.73
C THR A 556 -0.50 23.41 -14.54
N GLN A 557 -1.80 23.44 -14.76
CA GLN A 557 -2.82 22.89 -13.87
C GLN A 557 -3.87 22.11 -14.66
N ALA A 558 -4.18 20.90 -14.22
CA ALA A 558 -5.15 20.01 -14.85
C ALA A 558 -6.49 20.06 -14.10
N VAL A 559 -7.60 20.08 -14.84
CA VAL A 559 -8.97 20.02 -14.30
C VAL A 559 -9.76 18.99 -15.09
N ASN A 560 -10.39 18.01 -14.42
CA ASN A 560 -11.27 17.08 -15.15
C ASN A 560 -12.62 17.73 -15.47
N THR A 561 -13.29 17.26 -16.52
CA THR A 561 -14.62 17.76 -16.92
C THR A 561 -15.62 17.81 -15.77
N LYS A 562 -15.67 16.76 -14.94
CA LYS A 562 -16.61 16.69 -13.80
C LYS A 562 -16.38 17.81 -12.79
N THR A 563 -15.12 18.15 -12.51
CA THR A 563 -14.71 19.23 -11.60
C THR A 563 -15.01 20.59 -12.23
N ALA A 564 -14.72 20.76 -13.52
CA ALA A 564 -15.03 21.99 -14.24
C ALA A 564 -16.54 22.26 -14.26
N MET A 565 -17.36 21.24 -14.56
CA MET A 565 -18.82 21.33 -14.49
C MET A 565 -19.31 21.62 -13.06
N LYS A 566 -18.70 21.01 -12.05
CA LYS A 566 -19.04 21.29 -10.64
C LYS A 566 -18.72 22.73 -10.24
N ALA A 567 -17.62 23.28 -10.75
CA ALA A 567 -17.19 24.65 -10.50
C ALA A 567 -18.11 25.72 -11.10
N ILE A 568 -18.99 25.34 -12.04
CA ILE A 568 -20.02 26.22 -12.63
C ILE A 568 -21.44 25.82 -12.23
N SER A 569 -21.60 24.92 -11.26
CA SER A 569 -22.90 24.49 -10.74
C SER A 569 -23.36 25.33 -9.54
N ASP A 570 -24.65 25.32 -9.21
CA ASP A 570 -25.17 26.15 -8.11
C ASP A 570 -24.62 25.75 -6.74
N ARG A 571 -24.62 24.45 -6.44
CA ARG A 571 -24.29 23.95 -5.10
C ARG A 571 -22.82 23.62 -4.97
N GLY A 572 -22.06 24.44 -4.24
CA GLY A 572 -20.67 24.13 -3.86
C GLY A 572 -19.62 24.46 -4.92
N ALA A 573 -19.97 25.21 -5.97
CA ALA A 573 -19.01 25.73 -6.95
C ALA A 573 -17.87 26.52 -6.31
N PHE A 574 -18.19 27.43 -5.39
CA PHE A 574 -17.19 28.25 -4.69
C PHE A 574 -16.12 27.39 -4.01
N MET A 575 -16.48 26.27 -3.37
CA MET A 575 -15.51 25.38 -2.73
C MET A 575 -14.56 24.73 -3.74
N VAL A 576 -15.06 24.38 -4.93
CA VAL A 576 -14.22 23.83 -5.99
C VAL A 576 -13.28 24.89 -6.55
N LEU A 577 -13.81 26.09 -6.82
CA LEU A 577 -13.03 27.21 -7.34
C LEU A 577 -11.94 27.66 -6.36
N ASP A 578 -12.27 27.86 -5.08
CA ASP A 578 -11.32 28.22 -4.02
C ASP A 578 -10.17 27.20 -3.96
N ASN A 579 -10.48 25.90 -4.02
CA ASN A 579 -9.48 24.83 -4.04
C ASN A 579 -8.60 24.84 -5.30
N LEU A 580 -9.16 25.18 -6.47
CA LEU A 580 -8.38 25.31 -7.69
C LEU A 580 -7.43 26.51 -7.60
N VAL A 581 -7.95 27.67 -7.20
CA VAL A 581 -7.20 28.94 -7.08
C VAL A 581 -6.11 28.85 -6.02
N MET A 582 -6.36 28.20 -4.88
CA MET A 582 -5.32 27.93 -3.87
C MET A 582 -4.11 27.19 -4.45
N LYS A 583 -4.34 26.23 -5.35
CA LYS A 583 -3.26 25.51 -6.04
C LYS A 583 -2.55 26.39 -7.05
N THR A 584 -3.29 27.25 -7.74
CA THR A 584 -2.74 28.20 -8.71
C THR A 584 -1.80 29.17 -8.05
N ASN A 585 -2.22 29.76 -6.92
CA ASN A 585 -1.41 30.71 -6.17
C ASN A 585 -0.08 30.09 -5.74
N LEU A 586 -0.11 28.89 -5.14
CA LEU A 586 1.12 28.18 -4.74
C LEU A 586 2.04 27.87 -5.92
N LYS A 587 1.48 27.41 -7.04
CA LYS A 587 2.27 27.07 -8.24
C LYS A 587 2.92 28.28 -8.90
N LEU A 588 2.33 29.46 -8.74
CA LEU A 588 2.87 30.72 -9.25
C LEU A 588 3.76 31.44 -8.21
N GLY A 589 4.08 30.80 -7.07
CA GLY A 589 5.01 31.33 -6.05
C GLY A 589 4.36 32.12 -4.91
N GLY A 590 3.03 32.21 -4.88
CA GLY A 590 2.28 32.82 -3.78
C GLY A 590 2.19 31.93 -2.54
N ILE A 591 1.74 32.52 -1.43
CA ILE A 591 1.44 31.85 -0.14
C ILE A 591 -0.02 32.10 0.20
N ASN A 592 -0.78 31.03 0.41
CA ASN A 592 -2.21 31.13 0.69
C ASN A 592 -2.49 31.66 2.11
N HIS A 593 -1.83 31.09 3.10
CA HIS A 593 -2.02 31.38 4.52
C HIS A 593 -0.76 31.03 5.31
N GLU A 594 -0.60 31.64 6.48
CA GLU A 594 0.47 31.35 7.44
C GLU A 594 -0.10 30.94 8.80
N LEU A 595 0.77 30.61 9.75
CA LEU A 595 0.39 30.30 11.12
C LEU A 595 0.57 31.53 12.00
N ALA A 596 -0.41 31.78 12.87
CA ALA A 596 -0.34 32.76 13.95
C ALA A 596 -0.43 32.07 15.31
N ASN A 597 0.13 32.70 16.34
CA ASN A 597 0.06 32.21 17.71
C ASN A 597 -1.41 32.14 18.17
N ALA A 598 -1.88 30.95 18.53
CA ALA A 598 -3.15 30.81 19.22
C ALA A 598 -3.02 31.29 20.67
N GLN A 599 -4.11 31.82 21.25
CA GLN A 599 -4.14 32.28 22.64
C GLN A 599 -3.76 31.19 23.65
N ASP A 600 -4.00 29.93 23.30
CA ASP A 600 -3.70 28.76 24.15
C ASP A 600 -2.22 28.32 24.08
N PHE A 601 -1.42 28.87 23.17
CA PHE A 601 0.03 28.64 23.15
C PHE A 601 0.75 29.59 24.12
N PRO A 602 1.87 29.17 24.75
CA PRO A 602 2.76 30.09 25.44
C PRO A 602 3.15 31.26 24.54
N GLN A 603 3.31 32.45 25.11
CA GLN A 603 3.60 33.65 24.33
C GLN A 603 4.87 33.47 23.50
N GLY A 604 4.69 33.51 22.20
CA GLY A 604 5.73 33.34 21.21
C GLY A 604 6.27 31.93 21.04
N TYR A 605 5.49 30.91 21.41
CA TYR A 605 5.86 29.51 21.27
C TYR A 605 6.17 29.12 19.82
N LEU A 606 5.42 29.64 18.84
CA LEU A 606 5.70 29.36 17.44
C LEU A 606 7.09 29.86 17.06
N GLU A 607 7.41 31.13 17.25
CA GLU A 607 8.69 31.72 16.83
C GLU A 607 9.88 31.37 17.73
N LYS A 608 9.67 31.06 19.02
CA LYS A 608 10.77 30.74 19.96
C LYS A 608 11.07 29.25 20.08
N VAL A 609 10.11 28.38 19.77
CA VAL A 609 10.24 26.94 20.01
C VAL A 609 10.08 26.14 18.72
N LEU A 610 8.98 26.33 17.98
CA LEU A 610 8.68 25.50 16.81
C LEU A 610 9.43 25.98 15.56
N PHE A 611 9.28 27.25 15.20
CA PHE A 611 9.79 27.90 13.99
C PHE A 611 10.84 28.96 14.35
N LYS A 612 11.87 28.54 15.09
CA LYS A 612 13.00 29.40 15.44
C LYS A 612 13.63 30.02 14.20
N ALA A 613 14.07 31.27 14.30
CA ALA A 613 14.87 31.89 13.26
C ALA A 613 16.13 31.04 12.99
N GLY A 614 16.43 30.80 11.71
CA GLY A 614 17.53 29.92 11.32
C GLY A 614 17.21 28.42 11.39
N ARG A 615 15.96 28.00 11.67
CA ARG A 615 15.54 26.60 11.54
C ARG A 615 15.04 26.29 10.13
N VAL A 616 15.52 25.21 9.53
CA VAL A 616 15.01 24.65 8.28
C VAL A 616 14.31 23.32 8.53
N PHE A 617 13.14 23.14 7.91
CA PHE A 617 12.45 21.86 7.88
C PHE A 617 12.67 21.21 6.53
N ILE A 618 13.01 19.92 6.53
CA ILE A 618 13.21 19.13 5.31
C ILE A 618 12.29 17.90 5.38
N GLY A 619 11.41 17.72 4.40
CA GLY A 619 10.60 16.53 4.24
C GLY A 619 11.19 15.63 3.16
N LEU A 620 11.37 14.34 3.46
CA LEU A 620 11.90 13.33 2.55
C LEU A 620 10.96 12.13 2.48
N ASP A 621 10.65 11.66 1.28
CA ASP A 621 9.85 10.46 1.06
C ASP A 621 10.41 9.61 -0.10
N LEU A 622 10.25 8.30 0.00
CA LEU A 622 10.71 7.33 -0.99
C LEU A 622 9.53 6.54 -1.52
N GLN A 623 9.45 6.47 -2.84
CA GLN A 623 8.43 5.70 -3.52
C GLN A 623 9.08 4.70 -4.47
N SER A 624 9.05 3.42 -4.09
CA SER A 624 9.48 2.32 -4.97
C SER A 624 8.27 1.70 -5.71
N PRO A 625 8.44 1.22 -6.96
CA PRO A 625 7.38 0.55 -7.73
C PRO A 625 6.71 -0.62 -6.99
N GLY A 626 7.48 -1.38 -6.19
CA GLY A 626 6.96 -2.47 -5.36
C GLY A 626 6.01 -2.03 -4.24
N MET A 627 6.07 -0.77 -3.79
CA MET A 627 5.19 -0.23 -2.75
C MET A 627 3.79 0.11 -3.28
N LEU A 628 3.61 0.23 -4.61
CA LEU A 628 2.34 0.56 -5.26
C LEU A 628 1.41 -0.66 -5.44
N GLY A 629 1.72 -1.80 -4.81
CA GLY A 629 0.84 -2.96 -4.73
C GLY A 629 0.53 -3.62 -6.07
N GLY A 630 1.40 -3.44 -7.07
CA GLY A 630 1.04 -3.74 -8.44
C GLY A 630 2.18 -3.81 -9.44
N ALA A 631 3.23 -4.60 -9.17
CA ALA A 631 4.06 -5.09 -10.26
C ALA A 631 4.73 -6.41 -9.89
N ASP A 632 5.01 -7.22 -10.91
CA ASP A 632 5.86 -8.41 -10.83
C ASP A 632 7.11 -8.12 -9.98
N GLU A 633 7.59 -9.13 -9.27
CA GLU A 633 8.81 -9.11 -8.44
C GLU A 633 10.07 -8.63 -9.21
N PHE A 634 9.95 -8.39 -10.52
CA PHE A 634 10.98 -8.11 -11.52
C PHE A 634 10.97 -6.68 -12.11
N THR A 635 10.25 -5.70 -11.57
CA THR A 635 10.40 -4.32 -12.10
C THR A 635 11.77 -3.74 -11.77
N LEU A 636 12.43 -3.21 -12.81
CA LEU A 636 13.69 -2.48 -12.74
C LEU A 636 13.46 -0.96 -12.62
N ASP A 637 12.20 -0.52 -12.55
CA ASP A 637 11.88 0.90 -12.48
C ASP A 637 12.49 1.53 -11.23
N PRO A 638 13.09 2.73 -11.35
CA PRO A 638 13.83 3.35 -10.27
C PRO A 638 12.93 3.71 -9.08
N THR A 639 13.53 3.79 -7.90
CA THR A 639 12.87 4.41 -6.75
C THR A 639 12.93 5.92 -6.91
N VAL A 640 11.80 6.60 -6.71
CA VAL A 640 11.74 8.07 -6.72
C VAL A 640 11.95 8.58 -5.30
N VAL A 641 12.85 9.53 -5.12
CA VAL A 641 13.02 10.27 -3.87
C VAL A 641 12.46 11.66 -4.06
N GLY A 642 11.49 12.03 -3.22
CA GLY A 642 10.95 13.38 -3.15
C GLY A 642 11.51 14.12 -1.94
N MET A 643 11.90 15.38 -2.14
CA MET A 643 12.37 16.25 -1.08
C MET A 643 11.61 17.59 -1.11
N THR A 644 11.29 18.11 0.07
CA THR A 644 10.77 19.46 0.24
C THR A 644 11.46 20.15 1.39
N PHE A 645 11.60 21.47 1.35
CA PHE A 645 12.25 22.23 2.42
C PHE A 645 11.73 23.66 2.52
N THR A 646 11.78 24.23 3.72
CA THR A 646 11.31 25.60 4.02
C THR A 646 12.37 26.66 3.72
N LEU A 647 11.95 27.87 3.34
CA LEU A 647 12.80 29.02 3.06
C LEU A 647 12.46 30.20 3.99
N GLY A 648 13.07 30.22 5.17
CA GLY A 648 12.87 31.28 6.18
C GLY A 648 11.50 31.26 6.87
N SER A 649 10.40 31.23 6.10
CA SER A 649 9.03 31.04 6.59
C SER A 649 8.61 29.57 6.48
N PRO A 650 7.87 29.02 7.47
CA PRO A 650 7.32 27.66 7.40
C PRO A 650 6.32 27.45 6.25
N ALA A 651 5.72 28.53 5.73
CA ALA A 651 4.77 28.48 4.63
C ALA A 651 5.43 28.61 3.25
N ASP A 652 6.68 29.07 3.21
CA ASP A 652 7.46 29.18 1.96
C ASP A 652 8.30 27.91 1.79
N MET A 653 7.85 27.03 0.91
CA MET A 653 8.48 25.72 0.70
C MET A 653 8.86 25.53 -0.76
N ARG A 654 10.05 24.93 -0.97
CA ARG A 654 10.46 24.41 -2.27
C ARG A 654 10.51 22.89 -2.24
N GLY A 655 10.52 22.29 -3.43
CA GLY A 655 10.60 20.85 -3.59
C GLY A 655 11.48 20.47 -4.77
N THR A 656 12.09 19.31 -4.66
CA THR A 656 12.88 18.67 -5.71
C THR A 656 12.69 17.16 -5.64
N TYR A 657 13.14 16.44 -6.67
CA TYR A 657 13.09 14.99 -6.70
C TYR A 657 14.22 14.43 -7.55
N TRP A 658 14.56 13.17 -7.32
CA TRP A 658 15.52 12.44 -8.15
C TRP A 658 15.20 10.94 -8.15
N TYR A 659 15.88 10.22 -9.04
CA TYR A 659 15.78 8.77 -9.15
C TYR A 659 16.98 8.10 -8.50
N GLN A 660 16.75 6.94 -7.88
CA GLN A 660 17.78 6.07 -7.35
C GLN A 660 17.49 4.60 -7.75
N PRO A 661 18.47 3.68 -7.59
CA PRO A 661 18.27 2.27 -7.93
C PRO A 661 16.99 1.67 -7.33
N ALA A 662 16.37 0.78 -8.08
CA ALA A 662 15.13 0.10 -7.68
C ALA A 662 15.28 -0.58 -6.31
N LYS A 663 14.24 -0.49 -5.48
CA LYS A 663 14.12 -1.18 -4.17
C LYS A 663 15.16 -0.80 -3.12
N LYS A 664 16.02 0.19 -3.37
CA LYS A 664 16.94 0.71 -2.35
C LYS A 664 16.14 1.48 -1.29
N LYS A 665 16.29 1.04 -0.03
CA LYS A 665 15.42 1.43 1.11
C LYS A 665 15.86 2.73 1.81
N TYR A 666 17.10 3.12 1.61
CA TYR A 666 17.69 4.36 2.13
C TYR A 666 18.08 5.29 0.98
N ILE A 667 18.24 6.58 1.30
CA ILE A 667 18.56 7.62 0.32
C ILE A 667 20.07 7.62 0.05
N SER A 668 20.46 7.35 -1.19
CA SER A 668 21.89 7.26 -1.54
C SER A 668 22.57 8.62 -1.67
N ARG A 669 21.85 9.58 -2.27
CA ARG A 669 22.32 10.93 -2.58
C ARG A 669 21.93 11.93 -1.48
N LEU A 670 21.90 11.50 -0.22
CA LEU A 670 21.38 12.33 0.85
C LEU A 670 22.32 13.50 1.16
N LYS A 671 23.63 13.24 1.21
CA LYS A 671 24.66 14.26 1.40
C LYS A 671 24.52 15.41 0.39
N ASP A 672 24.62 15.10 -0.91
CA ASP A 672 24.54 16.12 -1.95
C ASP A 672 23.18 16.83 -1.98
N ALA A 673 22.09 16.12 -1.64
CA ALA A 673 20.78 16.74 -1.56
C ALA A 673 20.68 17.75 -0.40
N ILE A 674 21.30 17.47 0.75
CA ILE A 674 21.38 18.42 1.87
C ILE A 674 22.23 19.62 1.49
N GLU A 675 23.35 19.41 0.80
CA GLU A 675 24.19 20.47 0.25
C GLU A 675 23.38 21.41 -0.67
N ASP A 676 22.68 20.86 -1.66
CA ASP A 676 21.82 21.61 -2.58
C ASP A 676 20.79 22.47 -1.80
N VAL A 677 20.17 21.91 -0.74
CA VAL A 677 19.19 22.62 0.09
C VAL A 677 19.81 23.76 0.87
N LEU A 678 20.97 23.53 1.49
CA LEU A 678 21.64 24.54 2.30
C LEU A 678 22.14 25.72 1.46
N MET A 679 22.61 25.45 0.23
CA MET A 679 22.93 26.50 -0.74
C MET A 679 21.71 27.34 -1.08
N VAL A 680 20.60 26.71 -1.48
CA VAL A 680 19.37 27.44 -1.84
C VAL A 680 18.79 28.20 -0.65
N TYR A 681 18.89 27.65 0.57
CA TYR A 681 18.49 28.34 1.79
C TYR A 681 19.36 29.57 2.03
N GLN A 682 20.69 29.45 1.92
CA GLN A 682 21.61 30.56 2.11
C GLN A 682 21.39 31.67 1.09
N GLU A 683 21.15 31.33 -0.18
CA GLU A 683 20.80 32.31 -1.22
C GLU A 683 19.48 33.05 -0.91
N SER A 684 18.50 32.35 -0.33
CA SER A 684 17.17 32.90 -0.07
C SER A 684 17.08 33.70 1.24
N VAL A 685 17.82 33.27 2.28
CA VAL A 685 17.74 33.81 3.65
C VAL A 685 18.96 34.68 3.99
N GLY A 686 20.06 34.55 3.25
CA GLY A 686 21.32 35.29 3.45
C GLY A 686 22.29 34.66 4.45
N SER A 687 21.91 33.55 5.09
CA SER A 687 22.74 32.82 6.06
C SER A 687 22.43 31.32 6.02
N LEU A 688 23.36 30.50 6.51
CA LEU A 688 23.12 29.07 6.73
C LEU A 688 22.18 28.87 7.93
N PRO A 689 21.36 27.81 7.94
CA PRO A 689 20.52 27.50 9.08
C PRO A 689 21.36 27.02 10.28
N ASN A 690 20.89 27.33 11.49
CA ASN A 690 21.50 26.88 12.75
C ASN A 690 20.81 25.61 13.31
N ASP A 691 19.73 25.17 12.68
CA ASP A 691 18.92 24.06 13.17
C ASP A 691 18.21 23.38 11.99
N ILE A 692 18.34 22.06 11.87
CA ILE A 692 17.80 21.27 10.77
C ILE A 692 16.86 20.20 11.33
N VAL A 693 15.60 20.24 10.93
CA VAL A 693 14.58 19.24 11.30
C VAL A 693 14.18 18.45 10.07
N ILE A 694 14.49 17.14 10.07
CA ILE A 694 14.22 16.25 8.94
C ILE A 694 13.04 15.33 9.24
N TYR A 695 11.97 15.44 8.47
CA TYR A 695 10.85 14.51 8.43
C TYR A 695 11.09 13.44 7.36
N ARG A 696 11.49 12.24 7.80
CA ARG A 696 11.72 11.09 6.92
C ARG A 696 10.51 10.16 6.89
N ALA A 697 9.72 10.21 5.81
CA ALA A 697 8.55 9.36 5.57
C ALA A 697 8.92 8.09 4.77
N GLY A 698 8.06 7.07 4.80
CA GLY A 698 8.23 5.87 3.95
C GLY A 698 9.20 4.82 4.47
N VAL A 699 9.55 4.83 5.76
CA VAL A 699 10.43 3.83 6.40
C VAL A 699 9.59 2.82 7.16
N SER A 700 9.77 1.52 6.88
CA SER A 700 9.14 0.46 7.66
C SER A 700 9.88 0.26 8.99
N GLU A 701 9.20 -0.22 10.03
CA GLU A 701 9.83 -0.48 11.34
C GLU A 701 11.01 -1.47 11.23
N GLY A 702 10.90 -2.47 10.35
CA GLY A 702 11.99 -3.41 10.08
C GLY A 702 13.20 -2.80 9.38
N ASP A 703 13.07 -1.62 8.78
CA ASP A 703 14.13 -0.93 8.04
C ASP A 703 14.73 0.25 8.79
N ILE A 704 14.16 0.65 9.94
CA ILE A 704 14.57 1.87 10.65
C ILE A 704 16.05 1.85 11.04
N LEU A 705 16.56 0.72 11.52
CA LEU A 705 17.96 0.60 11.94
C LEU A 705 18.92 0.78 10.77
N MET A 706 18.59 0.19 9.62
CA MET A 706 19.40 0.31 8.40
C MET A 706 19.34 1.72 7.83
N VAL A 707 18.17 2.35 7.83
CA VAL A 707 18.04 3.75 7.42
C VAL A 707 18.85 4.66 8.34
N VAL A 708 18.78 4.46 9.66
CA VAL A 708 19.55 5.22 10.65
C VAL A 708 21.06 5.00 10.48
N SER A 709 21.52 3.77 10.23
CA SER A 709 22.94 3.47 10.07
C SER A 709 23.54 4.04 8.80
N GLU A 710 22.74 4.23 7.74
CA GLU A 710 23.22 4.74 6.45
C GLU A 710 23.00 6.25 6.31
N GLU A 711 21.81 6.77 6.65
CA GLU A 711 21.42 8.16 6.37
C GLU A 711 21.98 9.16 7.40
N ILE A 712 21.99 8.83 8.70
CA ILE A 712 22.44 9.78 9.73
C ILE A 712 23.94 10.09 9.61
N PRO A 713 24.85 9.11 9.46
CA PRO A 713 26.27 9.41 9.28
C PRO A 713 26.53 10.28 8.03
N ALA A 714 25.86 10.00 6.91
CA ALA A 714 26.03 10.78 5.68
C ALA A 714 25.70 12.28 5.87
N ILE A 715 24.68 12.59 6.68
CA ILE A 715 24.34 13.98 7.02
C ILE A 715 25.41 14.57 7.95
N LYS A 716 25.77 13.85 9.02
CA LYS A 716 26.74 14.33 10.02
C LYS A 716 28.11 14.60 9.43
N ASP A 717 28.58 13.71 8.56
CA ASP A 717 29.86 13.86 7.88
C ASP A 717 29.88 15.15 7.05
N TYR A 718 28.79 15.46 6.35
CA TYR A 718 28.69 16.70 5.59
C TYR A 718 28.65 17.95 6.47
N LEU A 719 27.81 17.95 7.51
CA LEU A 719 27.74 19.09 8.43
C LEU A 719 29.10 19.35 9.11
N THR A 720 29.83 18.30 9.45
CA THR A 720 31.19 18.41 10.01
C THR A 720 32.17 19.04 9.03
N THR A 721 32.04 18.79 7.71
CA THR A 721 32.88 19.46 6.70
C THR A 721 32.60 20.97 6.60
N LEU A 722 31.40 21.42 6.95
CA LEU A 722 31.09 22.84 7.02
C LEU A 722 31.77 23.49 8.23
N ASP A 723 31.86 22.79 9.36
CA ASP A 723 32.43 23.31 10.61
C ASP A 723 33.97 23.40 10.62
N ASN A 724 34.66 22.82 9.63
CA ASN A 724 36.11 22.80 9.57
C ASN A 724 36.67 23.95 8.68
N PRO A 725 37.34 24.97 9.26
CA PRO A 725 37.72 26.20 8.54
C PRO A 725 38.77 26.01 7.43
N ASP A 726 39.59 24.96 7.49
CA ASP A 726 40.67 24.71 6.51
C ASP A 726 40.24 23.84 5.32
N GLY A 727 38.97 23.37 5.30
CA GLY A 727 38.42 22.49 4.25
C GLY A 727 37.20 23.06 3.52
N CYS A 728 36.71 24.23 3.91
CA CYS A 728 35.50 24.84 3.34
C CYS A 728 35.89 25.82 2.21
N PRO A 729 35.47 25.59 0.94
CA PRO A 729 35.72 26.54 -0.16
C PRO A 729 34.93 27.85 -0.03
N TYR A 730 34.07 27.98 0.98
CA TYR A 730 33.22 29.15 1.21
C TYR A 730 33.55 29.79 2.57
N THR A 731 34.27 30.91 2.53
CA THR A 731 34.54 31.75 3.69
C THR A 731 33.34 32.68 3.94
N SER A 732 32.75 32.61 5.13
CA SER A 732 31.82 33.62 5.64
C SER A 732 32.08 33.85 7.14
N PRO A 733 32.22 35.11 7.60
CA PRO A 733 32.39 35.43 9.01
C PRO A 733 31.00 35.50 9.65
N HIS A 734 30.77 34.66 10.65
CA HIS A 734 29.64 34.61 11.63
C HIS A 734 29.02 33.21 11.64
N ARG A 735 29.49 32.35 12.55
CA ARG A 735 28.89 31.05 12.85
C ARG A 735 28.96 30.79 14.36
N ASP A 736 27.79 30.71 14.98
CA ASP A 736 27.63 30.13 16.31
C ASP A 736 26.73 28.89 16.17
N GLY A 737 27.31 27.72 16.49
CA GLY A 737 26.72 26.42 16.81
C GLY A 737 25.39 26.00 16.14
N CYS A 738 25.46 25.01 15.24
CA CYS A 738 24.27 24.24 14.85
C CYS A 738 23.81 23.31 16.00
N ALA A 739 22.53 23.37 16.37
CA ALA A 739 21.91 22.40 17.26
C ALA A 739 21.15 21.35 16.44
N GLU A 740 21.42 20.07 16.68
CA GLU A 740 20.84 18.94 15.94
C GLU A 740 19.63 18.35 16.70
N GLU A 741 18.45 18.30 16.06
CA GLU A 741 17.34 17.45 16.51
C GLU A 741 16.78 16.61 15.35
N PHE A 742 17.13 15.31 15.36
CA PHE A 742 16.60 14.34 14.41
C PHE A 742 15.29 13.75 14.93
N HIS A 743 14.18 14.11 14.29
CA HIS A 743 12.86 13.56 14.61
C HIS A 743 12.42 12.59 13.52
N HIS A 744 12.54 11.29 13.79
CA HIS A 744 11.75 10.32 13.03
C HIS A 744 10.28 10.51 13.42
N ALA A 745 9.44 10.94 12.49
CA ALA A 745 8.00 10.89 12.70
C ALA A 745 7.54 9.45 12.48
N PRO A 746 7.18 8.68 13.53
CA PRO A 746 6.37 7.49 13.32
C PRO A 746 5.05 7.92 12.68
N HIS A 747 4.50 7.07 11.81
CA HIS A 747 3.13 7.25 11.31
C HIS A 747 2.20 7.57 12.48
N ALA A 748 1.75 8.82 12.56
CA ALA A 748 0.84 9.27 13.60
C ALA A 748 -0.51 8.57 13.39
N ALA A 749 -0.93 7.83 14.41
CA ALA A 749 -2.27 7.31 14.67
C ALA A 749 -2.96 6.58 13.50
N GLY A 750 -2.90 5.24 13.49
CA GLY A 750 -4.03 4.32 13.26
C GLY A 750 -5.07 4.60 12.16
N GLY A 751 -4.73 5.39 11.14
CA GLY A 751 -5.55 5.65 9.96
C GLY A 751 -4.92 4.98 8.75
N PRO A 752 -5.70 4.53 7.76
CA PRO A 752 -5.16 3.88 6.59
C PRO A 752 -4.16 4.82 5.90
N PRO A 753 -3.02 4.31 5.38
CA PRO A 753 -2.15 5.12 4.53
C PRO A 753 -3.01 5.67 3.39
N ASN A 754 -2.97 6.98 3.18
CA ASN A 754 -3.61 7.62 2.04
C ASN A 754 -3.07 6.96 0.76
N ARG A 755 -3.83 5.99 0.23
CA ARG A 755 -3.53 5.33 -1.04
C ARG A 755 -3.82 6.34 -2.15
N THR A 756 -2.78 7.00 -2.62
CA THR A 756 -2.84 7.68 -3.92
C THR A 756 -3.05 6.62 -5.00
N SER A 757 -3.93 6.94 -5.95
CA SER A 757 -4.36 6.06 -7.05
C SER A 757 -3.16 5.50 -7.84
N PRO A 758 -3.18 4.21 -8.24
CA PRO A 758 -2.08 3.59 -8.97
C PRO A 758 -1.90 4.20 -10.37
N ARG A 759 -0.71 4.72 -10.66
CA ARG A 759 -0.22 4.95 -12.02
C ARG A 759 0.31 3.62 -12.57
N ARG A 760 -0.17 3.18 -13.74
CA ARG A 760 0.39 2.03 -14.48
C ARG A 760 1.44 2.55 -15.46
N GLU A 761 2.63 1.95 -15.45
CA GLU A 761 3.69 2.11 -16.44
C GLU A 761 3.32 1.49 -17.80
N ARG A 762 3.89 2.05 -18.87
CA ARG A 762 3.99 1.44 -20.19
C ARG A 762 5.46 1.18 -20.48
N ARG A 763 5.74 0.00 -21.05
CA ARG A 763 7.01 -0.37 -21.69
C ARG A 763 7.44 0.71 -22.69
N THR A 764 8.51 1.43 -22.40
CA THR A 764 9.29 2.19 -23.38
C THR A 764 10.37 1.28 -23.96
N ARG A 765 10.59 1.40 -25.28
CA ARG A 765 11.63 0.70 -26.01
C ARG A 765 13.00 1.21 -25.55
N ASN A 766 13.97 0.31 -25.45
CA ASN A 766 15.39 0.58 -25.19
C ASN A 766 15.89 1.75 -26.06
N LEU A 767 16.29 2.85 -25.41
CA LEU A 767 17.23 3.82 -25.94
C LEU A 767 18.37 3.94 -24.91
N SER A 768 19.60 3.89 -25.40
CA SER A 768 20.84 3.75 -24.64
C SER A 768 21.17 4.98 -23.81
N PHE A 769 21.90 4.74 -22.73
CA PHE A 769 22.18 5.63 -21.60
C PHE A 769 23.28 6.69 -21.85
N ASP A 770 23.61 7.00 -23.10
CA ASP A 770 24.87 7.72 -23.44
C ASP A 770 24.70 9.16 -23.96
N GLU A 771 23.51 9.77 -23.95
CA GLU A 771 23.31 11.13 -24.51
C GLU A 771 22.73 12.16 -23.53
N TYR A 772 23.08 12.09 -22.25
CA TYR A 772 22.86 13.20 -21.30
C TYR A 772 24.11 13.44 -20.46
N ARG A 773 25.09 14.11 -21.07
CA ARG A 773 26.13 14.88 -20.39
C ARG A 773 25.98 16.34 -20.74
#